data_AF-A0A4V3EE21-F1
#
_entry.id   AF-A0A4V3EE21-F1
#
_cell.length_a   1.000
_cell.length_b   1.000
_cell.length_c   1.000
_cell.angle_alpha   90.00
_cell.angle_beta   90.00
_cell.angle_gamma   90.00
#
_symmetry.space_group_name_H-M   'P 1'
#
loop_
_entity.id
_entity.type
_entity.pdbx_description
1 polymer ?
#
loop_
_entity_poly.entity_id
_entity_poly.type
_entity_poly.pdbx_seq_one_letter_code
_entity_poly.pdbx_strand_id
1 'polypeptide(L)'
;MRLNKLTAAILFSAIGFPIVSSAATVTANDQTNTFSGLDYSMMITRDGGHTWTAYTDASQNNFPGTVLAQVAPKQELAIISEDYDPNRTYKGGDTVRFLGYYWTAQWWVDQGINPGTDPVWVSGDAININAYATFQFTPYTGQDAIDLQNREKARVAAQRKVIGYFPEWGVYEAHNFFTPDKVDYSGLTHLNYGFAVVKDGVVTMHDTDKAPGLIKDLDKRTEAANVAHMISVGGWNNSQEGVFEAATVTDAGLEKLANSMVSYMAQWNFDGLDIDWEYPDTEAEKNQFTKLLQSLRTKLDAQGKKDDKYYQLSAAVTTNHNNIQFINPAVTAPLLDSVNVMAYDIHGAFDPLTGHNAPLYENSHDEDKDLNVADTMSAYVNTWQVPKAKLMMGIPYYGRGWGHVPGTELIPGLPGMFNTGAATVKGAWDDADQLTGTNPWYVLKQKLNTGEYTRYWDSESHVPYLYSETTQEFLTYDDPQSIREKVDYINEQGFGGAILWDISGDTPEHELGNIVKEVKNTPLPDDSDVPDDEPVPVIDKTDLKGIIVSLFDNETRVTINLDAKKFTSGNAYTVAVDGKYLFGTEGSKNYYSYLYQYGKESSLRTGDVASRLKAGSVITVTREYPNKGVIGQLTVTQDMLDGNNPVMSDGSVKSMSVSKINNVPYVFVDFDKEMLHNADGSSYVAKVINDDKKKGNYIFSCDNGKCYYSSMTEKDAISQVKSDEKDISIGETIVIERVSPNPATVAKMVVTSFEPEPQPEPAPQPDPVKEVKAVLYVNANYTGSSLSVEGDIPQLITHNNFNDVVSSLKVTPGWTAQVYEDEHYKGYHLDFKGGENVPDLKGRNFDNRASSIKFIKDN
;
A
#
# COMPACT_ATOMS: atom_id res chain seq x y z
N MET A 1 63.03 -3.88 -7.35
CA MET A 1 64.09 -3.65 -6.35
C MET A 1 63.51 -4.01 -4.99
N ARG A 2 64.00 -5.12 -4.42
CA ARG A 2 64.00 -5.58 -3.01
C ARG A 2 62.70 -5.68 -2.19
N LEU A 3 62.28 -6.94 -2.01
CA LEU A 3 61.66 -7.47 -0.78
C LEU A 3 62.62 -7.43 0.42
N ASN A 4 62.06 -7.37 1.65
CA ASN A 4 62.57 -7.94 2.92
C ASN A 4 61.35 -8.05 3.89
N LYS A 5 60.74 -9.23 4.14
CA LYS A 5 61.00 -10.27 5.16
C LYS A 5 61.01 -9.82 6.64
N LEU A 6 59.99 -10.30 7.39
CA LEU A 6 59.98 -10.98 8.72
C LEU A 6 60.75 -10.29 9.88
N THR A 7 60.22 -10.08 11.10
CA THR A 7 59.57 -11.03 12.03
C THR A 7 59.17 -10.24 13.30
N ALA A 8 58.06 -10.61 13.98
CA ALA A 8 57.98 -10.86 15.44
C ALA A 8 56.54 -10.67 15.96
N ALA A 9 55.93 -11.79 16.34
CA ALA A 9 54.72 -11.84 17.13
C ALA A 9 55.02 -11.39 18.57
N ILE A 10 54.12 -10.59 19.15
CA ILE A 10 53.96 -10.49 20.60
C ILE A 10 52.47 -10.67 20.88
N LEU A 11 52.12 -11.83 21.43
CA LEU A 11 50.89 -12.03 22.17
C LEU A 11 50.91 -11.10 23.40
N PHE A 12 49.92 -10.24 23.51
CA PHE A 12 49.37 -9.86 24.81
C PHE A 12 47.85 -9.93 24.74
N SER A 13 47.34 -11.05 25.22
CA SER A 13 45.99 -11.16 25.77
C SER A 13 45.92 -10.35 27.06
N ALA A 14 45.04 -9.36 27.14
CA ALA A 14 44.31 -9.02 28.37
C ALA A 14 43.44 -7.77 28.15
N ILE A 15 42.13 -7.98 28.27
CA ILE A 15 41.10 -7.00 28.60
C ILE A 15 40.81 -6.00 27.48
N GLY A 16 40.08 -6.49 26.47
CA GLY A 16 39.20 -5.63 25.70
C GLY A 16 38.16 -5.05 26.65
N PHE A 17 38.38 -3.83 27.13
CA PHE A 17 37.26 -2.97 27.46
C PHE A 17 36.38 -2.91 26.20
N PRO A 18 35.06 -3.14 26.30
CA PRO A 18 34.20 -2.74 25.20
C PRO A 18 34.48 -1.25 25.02
N ILE A 19 35.02 -0.90 23.85
CA ILE A 19 34.88 0.46 23.35
C ILE A 19 33.38 0.63 23.32
N VAL A 20 32.86 1.37 24.30
CA VAL A 20 31.49 1.86 24.29
C VAL A 20 31.45 2.71 23.03
N SER A 21 30.97 2.13 21.93
CA SER A 21 30.61 2.90 20.76
C SER A 21 29.58 3.90 21.29
N SER A 22 29.96 5.17 21.29
CA SER A 22 29.04 6.27 21.49
C SER A 22 27.76 5.97 20.72
N ALA A 23 26.61 6.05 21.39
CA ALA A 23 25.30 5.84 20.79
C ALA A 23 25.31 6.38 19.35
N ALA A 24 25.32 5.47 18.37
CA ALA A 24 25.22 5.84 16.98
C ALA A 24 23.94 6.66 16.87
N THR A 25 24.03 7.87 16.32
CA THR A 25 22.86 8.71 16.07
C THR A 25 21.99 8.00 15.04
N VAL A 26 21.11 7.12 15.50
CA VAL A 26 20.07 6.52 14.69
C VAL A 26 19.09 7.63 14.33
N THR A 27 18.99 7.95 13.05
CA THR A 27 18.11 9.03 12.55
C THR A 27 17.14 8.47 11.53
N ALA A 28 15.87 8.82 11.64
CA ALA A 28 14.87 8.45 10.63
C ALA A 28 14.87 9.42 9.45
N ASN A 29 14.49 8.93 8.27
CA ASN A 29 14.20 9.73 7.10
C ASN A 29 12.86 9.29 6.48
N ASP A 30 11.85 10.12 6.70
CA ASP A 30 10.47 9.90 6.23
C ASP A 30 10.36 9.88 4.70
N GLN A 31 11.24 10.58 3.97
CA GLN A 31 11.24 10.55 2.49
C GLN A 31 11.77 9.23 1.91
N THR A 32 12.29 8.34 2.75
CA THR A 32 12.80 7.04 2.34
C THR A 32 12.18 5.90 3.13
N ASN A 33 11.33 6.22 4.12
CA ASN A 33 10.82 5.26 5.11
C ASN A 33 11.91 4.41 5.76
N THR A 34 13.08 4.99 6.08
CA THR A 34 14.23 4.23 6.64
C THR A 34 14.86 4.91 7.84
N PHE A 35 15.57 4.13 8.67
CA PHE A 35 16.55 4.64 9.64
C PHE A 35 17.97 4.59 9.05
N SER A 36 18.77 5.61 9.34
CA SER A 36 20.22 5.59 9.14
C SER A 36 20.92 5.21 10.45
N GLY A 37 22.00 4.42 10.35
CA GLY A 37 22.80 4.02 11.51
C GLY A 37 22.37 2.73 12.21
N LEU A 38 21.51 1.91 11.58
CA LEU A 38 21.19 0.57 12.07
C LEU A 38 22.39 -0.38 11.95
N ASP A 39 22.55 -1.28 12.93
CA ASP A 39 23.50 -2.39 12.89
C ASP A 39 22.93 -3.65 13.58
N TYR A 40 23.62 -4.78 13.42
CA TYR A 40 23.14 -6.10 13.91
C TYR A 40 23.13 -6.27 15.43
N SER A 41 23.59 -5.27 16.20
CA SER A 41 23.42 -5.22 17.66
C SER A 41 22.07 -4.62 18.07
N MET A 42 21.22 -4.24 17.10
CA MET A 42 19.93 -3.60 17.34
C MET A 42 18.75 -4.54 17.09
N MET A 43 17.60 -4.15 17.64
CA MET A 43 16.28 -4.67 17.31
C MET A 43 15.36 -3.52 16.91
N ILE A 44 14.39 -3.82 16.07
CA ILE A 44 13.42 -2.86 15.54
C ILE A 44 12.00 -3.30 15.89
N THR A 45 11.10 -2.33 15.94
CA THR A 45 9.65 -2.56 16.05
C THR A 45 8.92 -1.71 15.01
N ARG A 46 7.77 -2.21 14.55
CA ARG A 46 6.87 -1.58 13.56
C ARG A 46 5.50 -1.25 14.15
N ASP A 47 5.32 -1.46 15.44
CA ASP A 47 4.03 -1.39 16.10
C ASP A 47 4.15 -0.71 17.47
N GLY A 48 5.07 0.27 17.61
CA GLY A 48 5.24 0.99 18.87
C GLY A 48 5.74 0.12 20.02
N GLY A 49 6.38 -1.01 19.71
CA GLY A 49 7.00 -1.90 20.69
C GLY A 49 6.14 -3.09 21.10
N HIS A 50 4.97 -3.32 20.49
CA HIS A 50 4.12 -4.50 20.72
C HIS A 50 4.75 -5.81 20.20
N THR A 51 5.65 -5.72 19.23
CA THR A 51 6.53 -6.81 18.79
C THR A 51 7.92 -6.26 18.48
N TRP A 52 8.96 -7.08 18.69
CA TRP A 52 10.34 -6.72 18.41
C TRP A 52 11.01 -7.78 17.54
N THR A 53 11.76 -7.33 16.54
CA THR A 53 12.50 -8.21 15.64
C THR A 53 13.97 -7.81 15.68
N ALA A 54 14.86 -8.80 15.76
CA ALA A 54 16.29 -8.54 15.61
C ALA A 54 16.57 -7.94 14.23
N TYR A 55 17.36 -6.86 14.18
CA TYR A 55 17.85 -6.36 12.90
C TYR A 55 18.99 -7.26 12.42
N THR A 56 18.74 -7.98 11.33
CA THR A 56 19.65 -8.98 10.75
C THR A 56 19.87 -8.78 9.26
N ASP A 57 18.99 -8.05 8.58
CA ASP A 57 19.06 -7.83 7.14
C ASP A 57 18.66 -6.39 6.76
N ALA A 58 19.30 -5.85 5.73
CA ALA A 58 19.05 -4.49 5.27
C ALA A 58 17.61 -4.27 4.75
N SER A 59 16.96 -5.31 4.21
CA SER A 59 15.56 -5.29 3.76
C SER A 59 14.57 -4.98 4.89
N GLN A 60 14.95 -5.24 6.14
CA GLN A 60 14.12 -4.90 7.31
C GLN A 60 14.09 -3.38 7.58
N ASN A 61 14.98 -2.59 6.96
CA ASN A 61 15.04 -1.14 7.10
C ASN A 61 14.15 -0.45 6.06
N ASN A 62 12.85 -0.68 6.16
CA ASN A 62 11.84 -0.06 5.32
C ASN A 62 10.53 -0.04 6.12
N PHE A 63 9.96 1.14 6.40
CA PHE A 63 8.81 1.34 7.29
C PHE A 63 7.65 2.01 6.53
N PRO A 64 7.04 1.29 5.56
CA PRO A 64 6.03 1.85 4.67
C PRO A 64 4.74 2.21 5.41
N GLY A 65 4.10 3.32 5.01
CA GLY A 65 2.80 3.74 5.52
C GLY A 65 2.88 4.47 6.86
N THR A 66 1.84 4.36 7.67
CA THR A 66 1.77 5.02 8.99
C THR A 66 2.29 4.08 10.07
N VAL A 67 3.60 4.11 10.33
CA VAL A 67 4.27 3.16 11.23
C VAL A 67 4.95 3.88 12.39
N LEU A 68 4.58 3.54 13.63
CA LEU A 68 5.33 3.95 14.81
C LEU A 68 6.52 3.01 15.00
N ALA A 69 7.67 3.40 14.46
CA ALA A 69 8.88 2.59 14.50
C ALA A 69 9.80 3.01 15.66
N GLN A 70 10.43 2.01 16.27
CA GLN A 70 11.47 2.26 17.27
C GLN A 70 12.67 1.35 17.01
N VAL A 71 13.83 1.84 17.40
CA VAL A 71 15.10 1.11 17.32
C VAL A 71 15.67 1.03 18.72
N ALA A 72 16.08 -0.15 19.17
CA ALA A 72 16.61 -0.37 20.51
C ALA A 72 17.82 -1.33 20.47
N PRO A 73 18.65 -1.38 21.51
CA PRO A 73 19.64 -2.45 21.64
C PRO A 73 18.95 -3.81 21.61
N LYS A 74 19.55 -4.79 20.94
CA LYS A 74 19.02 -6.15 20.84
C LYS A 74 18.84 -6.76 22.23
N GLN A 75 17.61 -7.17 22.55
CA GLN A 75 17.27 -7.87 23.78
C GLN A 75 16.48 -9.14 23.46
N GLU A 76 17.02 -10.30 23.81
CA GLU A 76 16.43 -11.59 23.43
C GLU A 76 15.01 -11.77 24.01
N LEU A 77 14.81 -11.43 25.29
CA LEU A 77 13.50 -11.52 25.93
C LEU A 77 12.44 -10.65 25.25
N ALA A 78 12.81 -9.47 24.75
CA ALA A 78 11.88 -8.61 24.01
C ALA A 78 11.50 -9.22 22.65
N ILE A 79 12.44 -9.86 21.96
CA ILE A 79 12.25 -10.46 20.63
C ILE A 79 11.38 -11.71 20.71
N ILE A 80 11.55 -12.55 21.73
CA ILE A 80 10.79 -13.80 21.89
C ILE A 80 9.44 -13.59 22.58
N SER A 81 9.12 -12.37 23.00
CA SER A 81 7.90 -12.05 23.72
C SER A 81 6.95 -11.20 22.89
N GLU A 82 5.66 -11.42 23.08
CA GLU A 82 4.58 -10.56 22.56
C GLU A 82 3.78 -10.01 23.74
N ASP A 83 2.87 -9.07 23.49
CA ASP A 83 1.92 -8.65 24.52
C ASP A 83 0.97 -9.80 24.87
N TYR A 84 0.59 -9.91 26.14
CA TYR A 84 -0.39 -10.90 26.57
C TYR A 84 -1.76 -10.63 25.94
N ASP A 85 -2.24 -11.60 25.14
CA ASP A 85 -3.58 -11.68 24.59
C ASP A 85 -4.46 -12.61 25.45
N PRO A 86 -5.54 -12.13 26.08
CA PRO A 86 -6.44 -12.96 26.89
C PRO A 86 -7.23 -13.99 26.08
N ASN A 87 -7.32 -13.86 24.75
CA ASN A 87 -8.05 -14.79 23.90
C ASN A 87 -7.17 -15.91 23.32
N ARG A 88 -5.88 -15.91 23.67
CA ARG A 88 -4.91 -16.91 23.20
C ARG A 88 -4.66 -17.96 24.28
N THR A 89 -4.50 -19.21 23.84
CA THR A 89 -3.89 -20.26 24.67
C THR A 89 -2.38 -20.24 24.52
N TYR A 90 -1.67 -20.55 25.59
CA TYR A 90 -0.20 -20.56 25.61
C TYR A 90 0.31 -21.95 25.94
N LYS A 91 1.41 -22.35 25.30
CA LYS A 91 2.11 -23.60 25.62
C LYS A 91 3.29 -23.33 26.54
N GLY A 92 3.77 -24.37 27.21
CA GLY A 92 4.94 -24.28 28.08
C GLY A 92 6.14 -23.71 27.31
N GLY A 93 6.77 -22.67 27.89
CA GLY A 93 7.88 -21.92 27.31
C GLY A 93 7.49 -20.62 26.61
N ASP A 94 6.21 -20.42 26.26
CA ASP A 94 5.75 -19.16 25.67
C ASP A 94 6.00 -18.01 26.65
N THR A 95 6.56 -16.91 26.15
CA THR A 95 6.87 -15.73 26.94
C THR A 95 6.02 -14.54 26.47
N VAL A 96 5.38 -13.85 27.41
CA VAL A 96 4.52 -12.68 27.15
C VAL A 96 4.94 -11.49 28.00
N ARG A 97 4.52 -10.30 27.59
CA ARG A 97 4.67 -9.06 28.33
C ARG A 97 3.33 -8.67 28.92
N PHE A 98 3.31 -8.48 30.24
CA PHE A 98 2.11 -8.10 30.96
C PHE A 98 2.45 -7.29 32.20
N LEU A 99 1.78 -6.14 32.36
CA LEU A 99 1.95 -5.20 33.49
C LEU A 99 3.43 -4.81 33.77
N GLY A 100 4.24 -4.65 32.73
CA GLY A 100 5.63 -4.22 32.85
C GLY A 100 6.66 -5.31 33.14
N TYR A 101 6.25 -6.59 33.12
CA TYR A 101 7.14 -7.74 33.33
C TYR A 101 7.02 -8.76 32.20
N TYR A 102 8.08 -9.52 32.00
CA TYR A 102 8.02 -10.75 31.22
C TYR A 102 7.38 -11.85 32.06
N TRP A 103 6.61 -12.71 31.41
CA TRP A 103 5.97 -13.87 32.03
C TRP A 103 6.13 -15.09 31.13
N THR A 104 6.54 -16.21 31.69
CA THR A 104 6.72 -17.45 30.95
C THR A 104 5.71 -18.50 31.42
N ALA A 105 4.98 -19.08 30.48
CA ALA A 105 4.08 -20.19 30.75
C ALA A 105 4.88 -21.44 31.15
N GLN A 106 4.61 -22.02 32.32
CA GLN A 106 5.28 -23.26 32.76
C GLN A 106 4.80 -24.49 31.98
N TRP A 107 3.51 -24.52 31.68
CA TRP A 107 2.82 -25.53 30.89
C TRP A 107 1.64 -24.87 30.17
N TRP A 108 0.68 -25.67 29.72
CA TRP A 108 -0.52 -25.19 29.03
C TRP A 108 -1.30 -24.14 29.86
N VAL A 109 -1.61 -23.00 29.23
CA VAL A 109 -2.45 -21.92 29.78
C VAL A 109 -3.70 -21.80 28.93
N ASP A 110 -4.87 -21.98 29.54
CA ASP A 110 -6.16 -21.72 28.90
C ASP A 110 -6.41 -20.21 28.72
N GLN A 111 -7.29 -19.88 27.76
CA GLN A 111 -7.68 -18.49 27.50
C GLN A 111 -8.21 -17.80 28.76
N GLY A 112 -7.87 -16.52 28.93
CA GLY A 112 -8.34 -15.67 30.02
C GLY A 112 -7.57 -15.81 31.34
N ILE A 113 -6.61 -16.73 31.45
CA ILE A 113 -5.77 -16.87 32.65
C ILE A 113 -4.63 -15.84 32.62
N ASN A 114 -4.79 -14.75 33.37
CA ASN A 114 -3.84 -13.64 33.36
C ASN A 114 -2.51 -13.95 34.06
N PRO A 115 -1.36 -13.49 33.52
CA PRO A 115 -0.09 -13.57 34.21
C PRO A 115 -0.14 -12.90 35.59
N GLY A 116 0.44 -13.57 36.59
CA GLY A 116 0.42 -13.13 37.99
C GLY A 116 -0.84 -13.51 38.78
N THR A 117 -1.86 -14.10 38.15
CA THR A 117 -3.08 -14.56 38.84
C THR A 117 -3.09 -16.07 39.11
N ASP A 118 -2.33 -16.85 38.35
CA ASP A 118 -2.27 -18.31 38.46
C ASP A 118 -0.79 -18.80 38.43
N PRO A 119 -0.42 -19.84 39.20
CA PRO A 119 0.93 -20.41 39.23
C PRO A 119 1.45 -20.95 37.89
N VAL A 120 0.58 -21.18 36.89
CA VAL A 120 1.01 -21.56 35.54
C VAL A 120 1.92 -20.51 34.89
N TRP A 121 1.86 -19.25 35.34
CA TRP A 121 2.75 -18.19 34.89
C TRP A 121 3.91 -17.96 35.86
N VAL A 122 5.13 -18.00 35.34
CA VAL A 122 6.34 -17.57 36.06
C VAL A 122 6.64 -16.14 35.71
N SER A 123 6.76 -15.30 36.74
CA SER A 123 7.26 -13.93 36.59
C SER A 123 8.75 -13.96 36.23
N GLY A 124 9.10 -13.21 35.18
CA GLY A 124 10.45 -12.93 34.75
C GLY A 124 10.87 -11.50 35.09
N ASP A 125 11.87 -11.00 34.36
CA ASP A 125 12.45 -9.68 34.59
C ASP A 125 11.45 -8.54 34.29
N ALA A 126 11.69 -7.37 34.88
CA ALA A 126 10.99 -6.15 34.49
C ALA A 126 11.42 -5.72 33.08
N ILE A 127 10.46 -5.27 32.28
CA ILE A 127 10.68 -4.81 30.90
C ILE A 127 11.46 -3.48 30.94
N ASN A 128 12.67 -3.48 30.39
CA ASN A 128 13.55 -2.30 30.34
C ASN A 128 14.11 -2.10 28.92
N ILE A 129 13.24 -1.68 28.00
CA ILE A 129 13.63 -1.41 26.61
C ILE A 129 13.86 0.10 26.45
N ASN A 130 15.12 0.50 26.32
CA ASN A 130 15.51 1.88 26.06
C ASN A 130 15.76 2.06 24.56
N ALA A 131 14.78 2.64 23.84
CA ALA A 131 14.92 2.91 22.42
C ALA A 131 15.99 3.99 22.14
N TYR A 132 16.86 3.74 21.17
CA TYR A 132 17.78 4.71 20.58
C TYR A 132 17.04 5.79 19.79
N ALA A 133 15.98 5.40 19.09
CA ALA A 133 15.15 6.30 18.30
C ALA A 133 13.69 5.82 18.33
N THR A 134 12.76 6.77 18.27
CA THR A 134 11.34 6.54 18.03
C THR A 134 10.92 7.53 16.95
N PHE A 135 10.26 7.05 15.90
CA PHE A 135 9.82 7.86 14.79
C PHE A 135 8.48 7.37 14.27
N GLN A 136 7.60 8.31 13.93
CA GLN A 136 6.33 8.03 13.28
C GLN A 136 6.51 8.26 11.79
N PHE A 137 6.65 7.19 11.02
CA PHE A 137 6.66 7.28 9.56
C PHE A 137 5.27 7.67 9.05
N THR A 138 5.26 8.41 7.95
CA THR A 138 4.05 8.79 7.23
C THR A 138 4.07 8.31 5.78
N PRO A 139 2.90 8.03 5.17
CA PRO A 139 2.85 7.53 3.81
C PRO A 139 3.42 8.55 2.81
N TYR A 140 4.00 8.07 1.71
CA TYR A 140 4.36 8.92 0.59
C TYR A 140 3.12 9.69 0.09
N THR A 141 3.34 10.91 -0.37
CA THR A 141 2.28 11.76 -0.94
C THR A 141 2.65 12.28 -2.32
N GLY A 142 1.65 12.76 -3.07
CA GLY A 142 1.88 13.36 -4.38
C GLY A 142 2.53 12.39 -5.39
N GLN A 143 3.59 12.85 -6.05
CA GLN A 143 4.28 12.10 -7.10
C GLN A 143 5.06 10.90 -6.55
N ASP A 144 5.63 10.99 -5.35
CA ASP A 144 6.42 9.90 -4.77
C ASP A 144 5.56 8.66 -4.52
N ALA A 145 4.32 8.86 -4.06
CA ALA A 145 3.35 7.77 -3.92
C ALA A 145 3.02 7.13 -5.27
N ILE A 146 2.86 7.94 -6.31
CA ILE A 146 2.57 7.45 -7.67
C ILE A 146 3.77 6.68 -8.23
N ASP A 147 4.99 7.17 -8.02
CA ASP A 147 6.22 6.55 -8.50
C ASP A 147 6.50 5.23 -7.78
N LEU A 148 6.25 5.16 -6.47
CA LEU A 148 6.26 3.90 -5.72
C LEU A 148 5.29 2.89 -6.33
N GLN A 149 4.02 3.25 -6.49
CA GLN A 149 3.02 2.35 -7.05
C GLN A 149 3.41 1.86 -8.45
N ASN A 150 3.89 2.75 -9.31
CA ASN A 150 4.33 2.40 -10.67
C ASN A 150 5.55 1.47 -10.66
N ARG A 151 6.54 1.75 -9.80
CA ARG A 151 7.75 0.92 -9.68
C ARG A 151 7.43 -0.47 -9.17
N GLU A 152 6.63 -0.58 -8.11
CA GLU A 152 6.25 -1.87 -7.54
C GLU A 152 5.35 -2.66 -8.48
N LYS A 153 4.40 -2.01 -9.17
CA LYS A 153 3.62 -2.63 -10.24
C LYS A 153 4.51 -3.17 -11.36
N ALA A 154 5.51 -2.41 -11.81
CA ALA A 154 6.46 -2.86 -12.81
C ALA A 154 7.31 -4.04 -12.32
N ARG A 155 7.73 -4.01 -11.04
CA ARG A 155 8.46 -5.12 -10.40
C ARG A 155 7.63 -6.40 -10.36
N VAL A 156 6.36 -6.30 -9.95
CA VAL A 156 5.42 -7.44 -9.94
C VAL A 156 5.15 -7.94 -11.35
N ALA A 157 4.97 -7.05 -12.33
CA ALA A 157 4.76 -7.43 -13.72
C ALA A 157 5.97 -8.17 -14.33
N ALA A 158 7.20 -7.79 -13.95
CA ALA A 158 8.42 -8.45 -14.42
C ALA A 158 8.73 -9.78 -13.69
N GLN A 159 8.05 -10.07 -12.58
CA GLN A 159 8.28 -11.28 -11.82
C GLN A 159 7.57 -12.48 -12.46
N ARG A 160 8.34 -13.54 -12.74
CA ARG A 160 7.78 -14.86 -13.03
C ARG A 160 7.26 -15.52 -11.76
N LYS A 161 6.07 -16.09 -11.81
CA LYS A 161 5.33 -16.48 -10.60
C LYS A 161 5.15 -17.98 -10.47
N VAL A 162 5.31 -18.48 -9.26
CA VAL A 162 4.77 -19.76 -8.80
C VAL A 162 3.86 -19.44 -7.62
N ILE A 163 2.57 -19.72 -7.78
CA ILE A 163 1.51 -19.35 -6.85
C ILE A 163 0.94 -20.64 -6.25
N GLY A 164 1.17 -20.86 -4.96
CA GLY A 164 0.60 -22.02 -4.25
C GLY A 164 -0.73 -21.66 -3.59
N TYR A 165 -1.72 -22.54 -3.65
CA TYR A 165 -2.94 -22.41 -2.85
C TYR A 165 -2.80 -23.23 -1.57
N PHE A 166 -2.83 -22.54 -0.42
CA PHE A 166 -2.90 -23.17 0.91
C PHE A 166 -4.38 -23.39 1.27
N PRO A 167 -4.85 -24.65 1.40
CA PRO A 167 -6.22 -24.91 1.82
C PRO A 167 -6.36 -24.70 3.34
N GLU A 168 -7.28 -23.84 3.77
CA GLU A 168 -7.62 -23.60 5.19
C GLU A 168 -7.94 -24.91 5.90
N TRP A 169 -8.69 -25.80 5.24
CA TRP A 169 -9.06 -27.11 5.78
C TRP A 169 -7.91 -28.14 5.77
N GLY A 170 -6.78 -27.79 5.15
CA GLY A 170 -5.59 -28.64 5.06
C GLY A 170 -5.04 -29.08 6.41
N VAL A 171 -5.27 -28.26 7.44
CA VAL A 171 -4.75 -28.48 8.81
C VAL A 171 -5.46 -29.60 9.56
N TYR A 172 -6.53 -30.16 8.99
CA TYR A 172 -7.28 -31.27 9.57
C TYR A 172 -6.81 -32.63 9.04
N GLU A 173 -7.33 -33.70 9.64
CA GLU A 173 -6.90 -35.09 9.39
C GLU A 173 -7.01 -35.50 7.91
N ALA A 174 -8.06 -35.04 7.21
CA ALA A 174 -8.32 -35.38 5.81
C ALA A 174 -7.16 -35.01 4.87
N HIS A 175 -6.35 -34.01 5.24
CA HIS A 175 -5.19 -33.54 4.49
C HIS A 175 -3.87 -33.78 5.24
N ASN A 176 -3.83 -34.80 6.11
CA ASN A 176 -2.64 -35.17 6.89
C ASN A 176 -2.08 -34.01 7.75
N PHE A 177 -2.97 -33.17 8.28
CA PHE A 177 -2.62 -32.01 9.10
C PHE A 177 -1.59 -31.11 8.41
N PHE A 178 -1.84 -30.72 7.16
CA PHE A 178 -0.99 -29.80 6.39
C PHE A 178 -1.02 -28.40 7.00
N THR A 179 -0.05 -28.12 7.85
CA THR A 179 0.10 -26.87 8.61
C THR A 179 1.11 -25.91 7.95
N PRO A 180 1.10 -24.61 8.30
CA PRO A 180 2.02 -23.61 7.72
C PRO A 180 3.50 -24.00 7.70
N ASP A 181 3.99 -24.76 8.69
CA ASP A 181 5.37 -25.24 8.75
C ASP A 181 5.74 -26.29 7.70
N LYS A 182 4.75 -26.91 7.05
CA LYS A 182 4.93 -27.90 5.98
C LYS A 182 4.96 -27.28 4.57
N VAL A 183 4.79 -25.97 4.44
CA VAL A 183 4.85 -25.29 3.14
C VAL A 183 6.30 -25.10 2.71
N ASP A 184 6.65 -25.52 1.48
CA ASP A 184 7.94 -25.17 0.86
C ASP A 184 7.90 -23.74 0.28
N TYR A 185 8.06 -22.75 1.15
CA TYR A 185 8.11 -21.34 0.75
C TYR A 185 9.25 -21.04 -0.24
N SER A 186 10.33 -21.84 -0.21
CA SER A 186 11.46 -21.65 -1.12
C SER A 186 11.10 -21.95 -2.57
N GLY A 187 10.05 -22.73 -2.81
CA GLY A 187 9.50 -23.01 -4.14
C GLY A 187 8.54 -21.95 -4.67
N LEU A 188 8.03 -21.06 -3.80
CA LEU A 188 6.93 -20.16 -4.12
C LEU A 188 7.39 -18.71 -4.36
N THR A 189 6.48 -17.94 -4.95
CA THR A 189 6.53 -16.47 -5.03
C THR A 189 5.30 -15.82 -4.41
N HIS A 190 4.17 -16.53 -4.47
CA HIS A 190 2.90 -16.13 -3.89
C HIS A 190 2.29 -17.35 -3.19
N LEU A 191 1.58 -17.09 -2.10
CA LEU A 191 0.77 -18.07 -1.40
C LEU A 191 -0.65 -17.51 -1.26
N ASN A 192 -1.60 -18.11 -1.96
CA ASN A 192 -3.02 -17.80 -1.86
C ASN A 192 -3.62 -18.61 -0.72
N TYR A 193 -4.15 -17.94 0.30
CA TYR A 193 -4.96 -18.57 1.34
C TYR A 193 -6.35 -18.86 0.78
N GLY A 194 -6.71 -20.14 0.66
CA GLY A 194 -8.02 -20.61 0.22
C GLY A 194 -8.85 -21.10 1.41
N PHE A 195 -9.98 -20.51 1.78
CA PHE A 195 -10.61 -19.32 1.20
C PHE A 195 -11.23 -18.44 2.27
N ALA A 196 -11.37 -17.15 1.97
CA ALA A 196 -12.43 -16.34 2.58
C ALA A 196 -13.70 -16.46 1.75
N VAL A 197 -14.87 -16.41 2.41
CA VAL A 197 -16.16 -16.68 1.77
C VAL A 197 -17.06 -15.45 1.78
N VAL A 198 -17.83 -15.27 0.71
CA VAL A 198 -18.83 -14.22 0.60
C VAL A 198 -20.12 -14.70 1.26
N LYS A 199 -20.62 -13.91 2.22
CA LYS A 199 -21.88 -14.13 2.92
C LYS A 199 -22.59 -12.81 3.14
N ASP A 200 -23.88 -12.74 2.81
CA ASP A 200 -24.69 -11.52 2.96
C ASP A 200 -24.07 -10.27 2.28
N GLY A 201 -23.39 -10.50 1.16
CA GLY A 201 -22.71 -9.48 0.35
C GLY A 201 -21.44 -8.89 0.97
N VAL A 202 -20.80 -9.59 1.91
CA VAL A 202 -19.49 -9.23 2.47
C VAL A 202 -18.59 -10.45 2.60
N VAL A 203 -17.28 -10.24 2.59
CA VAL A 203 -16.30 -11.30 2.88
C VAL A 203 -16.26 -11.61 4.37
N THR A 204 -16.21 -12.90 4.68
CA THR A 204 -16.14 -13.44 6.05
C THR A 204 -15.14 -14.58 6.13
N MET A 205 -14.61 -14.79 7.33
CA MET A 205 -13.78 -15.94 7.65
C MET A 205 -14.63 -17.21 7.66
N HIS A 206 -14.14 -18.27 7.02
CA HIS A 206 -14.84 -19.54 6.93
C HIS A 206 -14.64 -20.37 8.21
N ASP A 207 -13.41 -20.79 8.53
CA ASP A 207 -13.08 -21.46 9.80
C ASP A 207 -12.70 -20.47 10.90
N THR A 208 -13.65 -20.13 11.77
CA THR A 208 -13.39 -19.22 12.90
C THR A 208 -12.56 -19.82 14.05
N ASP A 209 -12.31 -21.14 14.07
CA ASP A 209 -11.49 -21.79 15.10
C ASP A 209 -9.99 -21.70 14.77
N LYS A 210 -9.57 -22.21 13.60
CA LYS A 210 -8.14 -22.28 13.26
C LYS A 210 -7.65 -21.11 12.41
N ALA A 211 -8.46 -20.56 11.51
CA ALA A 211 -8.03 -19.53 10.57
C ALA A 211 -7.36 -18.30 11.21
N PRO A 212 -7.85 -17.74 12.35
CA PRO A 212 -7.20 -16.57 12.96
C PRO A 212 -5.74 -16.80 13.32
N GLY A 213 -5.40 -18.01 13.79
CA GLY A 213 -4.03 -18.39 14.11
C GLY A 213 -3.22 -18.73 12.86
N LEU A 214 -3.84 -19.44 11.91
CA LEU A 214 -3.20 -19.85 10.66
C LEU A 214 -2.78 -18.66 9.80
N ILE A 215 -3.69 -17.70 9.58
CA ILE A 215 -3.41 -16.51 8.75
C ILE A 215 -2.24 -15.71 9.34
N LYS A 216 -2.18 -15.57 10.68
CA LYS A 216 -1.07 -14.89 11.36
C LYS A 216 0.26 -15.65 11.26
N ASP A 217 0.24 -16.97 11.33
CA ASP A 217 1.46 -17.79 11.17
C ASP A 217 1.96 -17.76 9.71
N LEU A 218 1.03 -17.84 8.75
CA LEU A 218 1.32 -17.71 7.33
C LEU A 218 1.95 -16.35 7.02
N ASP A 219 1.36 -15.25 7.49
CA ASP A 219 1.88 -13.88 7.31
C ASP A 219 3.35 -13.75 7.72
N LYS A 220 3.69 -14.22 8.93
CA LYS A 220 5.06 -14.23 9.45
C LYS A 220 6.02 -15.04 8.57
N ARG A 221 5.58 -16.21 8.08
CA ARG A 221 6.43 -17.11 7.28
C ARG A 221 6.60 -16.63 5.86
N THR A 222 5.55 -16.08 5.24
CA THR A 222 5.60 -15.49 3.90
C THR A 222 6.48 -14.25 3.89
N GLU A 223 6.39 -13.39 4.91
CA GLU A 223 7.30 -12.24 5.08
C GLU A 223 8.75 -12.72 5.19
N ALA A 224 9.03 -13.70 6.06
CA ALA A 224 10.38 -14.24 6.25
C ALA A 224 10.96 -14.90 5.00
N ALA A 225 10.10 -15.44 4.13
CA ALA A 225 10.50 -16.11 2.89
C ALA A 225 10.44 -15.21 1.65
N ASN A 226 10.04 -13.94 1.78
CA ASN A 226 9.79 -13.02 0.66
C ASN A 226 8.80 -13.60 -0.37
N VAL A 227 7.71 -14.17 0.14
CA VAL A 227 6.57 -14.70 -0.60
C VAL A 227 5.39 -13.76 -0.37
N ALA A 228 4.65 -13.41 -1.43
CA ALA A 228 3.46 -12.58 -1.29
C ALA A 228 2.31 -13.39 -0.66
N HIS A 229 1.74 -12.87 0.42
CA HIS A 229 0.62 -13.45 1.16
C HIS A 229 -0.70 -12.96 0.59
N MET A 230 -1.38 -13.75 -0.22
CA MET A 230 -2.60 -13.35 -0.91
C MET A 230 -3.83 -13.99 -0.25
N ILE A 231 -4.98 -13.32 -0.26
CA ILE A 231 -6.26 -13.94 0.13
C ILE A 231 -7.07 -14.28 -1.11
N SER A 232 -7.45 -15.56 -1.26
CA SER A 232 -8.41 -15.98 -2.28
C SER A 232 -9.82 -15.95 -1.72
N VAL A 233 -10.73 -15.32 -2.46
CA VAL A 233 -12.13 -15.13 -2.07
C VAL A 233 -13.04 -15.89 -3.04
N GLY A 234 -13.86 -16.78 -2.48
CA GLY A 234 -14.81 -17.60 -3.25
C GLY A 234 -14.45 -19.08 -3.23
N GLY A 235 -14.09 -19.60 -4.40
CA GLY A 235 -13.91 -21.02 -4.69
C GLY A 235 -15.23 -21.70 -5.07
N TRP A 236 -15.13 -22.94 -5.57
CA TRP A 236 -16.24 -23.74 -6.10
C TRP A 236 -17.52 -23.67 -5.28
N ASN A 237 -17.50 -24.14 -4.02
CA ASN A 237 -18.72 -24.24 -3.20
C ASN A 237 -19.39 -22.89 -2.95
N ASN A 238 -18.61 -21.85 -2.64
CA ASN A 238 -19.17 -20.53 -2.36
C ASN A 238 -19.72 -19.88 -3.64
N SER A 239 -19.08 -20.09 -4.78
CA SER A 239 -19.60 -19.62 -6.07
C SER A 239 -20.92 -20.29 -6.45
N GLN A 240 -21.04 -21.61 -6.25
CA GLN A 240 -22.26 -22.39 -6.54
C GLN A 240 -23.48 -21.98 -5.68
N GLU A 241 -23.27 -21.29 -4.56
CA GLU A 241 -24.35 -20.72 -3.75
C GLU A 241 -24.99 -19.46 -4.38
N GLY A 242 -24.43 -18.91 -5.47
CA GLY A 242 -24.94 -17.72 -6.15
C GLY A 242 -24.62 -16.41 -5.42
N VAL A 243 -23.63 -16.42 -4.51
CA VAL A 243 -23.34 -15.30 -3.60
C VAL A 243 -22.70 -14.11 -4.31
N PHE A 244 -21.88 -14.35 -5.34
CA PHE A 244 -21.24 -13.29 -6.09
C PHE A 244 -22.27 -12.55 -6.94
N GLU A 245 -23.12 -13.29 -7.64
CA GLU A 245 -24.26 -12.82 -8.42
C GLU A 245 -25.15 -11.96 -7.52
N ALA A 246 -25.58 -12.50 -6.38
CA ALA A 246 -26.45 -11.84 -5.42
C ALA A 246 -25.83 -10.56 -4.84
N ALA A 247 -24.54 -10.60 -4.50
CA ALA A 247 -23.82 -9.46 -3.94
C ALA A 247 -23.62 -8.34 -4.97
N THR A 248 -23.49 -8.67 -6.25
CA THR A 248 -23.12 -7.72 -7.31
C THR A 248 -24.29 -7.28 -8.19
N VAL A 249 -25.54 -7.69 -7.90
CA VAL A 249 -26.75 -7.27 -8.64
C VAL A 249 -26.88 -5.74 -8.78
N THR A 250 -26.51 -5.00 -7.73
CA THR A 250 -26.61 -3.53 -7.71
C THR A 250 -25.25 -2.91 -7.49
N ASP A 251 -25.02 -1.70 -8.02
CA ASP A 251 -23.76 -0.98 -7.82
C ASP A 251 -23.46 -0.77 -6.32
N ALA A 252 -24.48 -0.55 -5.48
CA ALA A 252 -24.31 -0.43 -4.04
C ALA A 252 -23.90 -1.75 -3.36
N GLY A 253 -24.46 -2.88 -3.79
CA GLY A 253 -24.07 -4.21 -3.31
C GLY A 253 -22.65 -4.58 -3.73
N LEU A 254 -22.30 -4.28 -4.98
CA LEU A 254 -20.95 -4.47 -5.51
C LEU A 254 -19.92 -3.67 -4.72
N GLU A 255 -20.21 -2.38 -4.46
CA GLU A 255 -19.32 -1.53 -3.66
C GLU A 255 -19.23 -2.01 -2.21
N LYS A 256 -20.32 -2.52 -1.62
CA LYS A 256 -20.30 -3.15 -0.29
C LYS A 256 -19.35 -4.35 -0.26
N LEU A 257 -19.47 -5.24 -1.24
CA LEU A 257 -18.60 -6.41 -1.36
C LEU A 257 -17.14 -6.00 -1.54
N ALA A 258 -16.84 -5.14 -2.52
CA ALA A 258 -15.49 -4.69 -2.83
C ALA A 258 -14.82 -3.98 -1.64
N ASN A 259 -15.56 -3.15 -0.89
CA ASN A 259 -15.05 -2.54 0.34
C ASN A 259 -14.73 -3.58 1.41
N SER A 260 -15.58 -4.60 1.57
CA SER A 260 -15.35 -5.67 2.55
C SER A 260 -14.12 -6.52 2.21
N MET A 261 -13.89 -6.80 0.93
CA MET A 261 -12.69 -7.52 0.45
C MET A 261 -11.41 -6.76 0.82
N VAL A 262 -11.32 -5.47 0.48
CA VAL A 262 -10.16 -4.63 0.79
C VAL A 262 -9.97 -4.45 2.30
N SER A 263 -11.07 -4.35 3.06
CA SER A 263 -11.00 -4.27 4.52
C SER A 263 -10.49 -5.55 5.15
N TYR A 264 -10.95 -6.72 4.67
CA TYR A 264 -10.49 -8.03 5.14
C TYR A 264 -9.01 -8.25 4.82
N MET A 265 -8.59 -7.91 3.60
CA MET A 265 -7.19 -7.94 3.16
C MET A 265 -6.30 -7.12 4.11
N ALA A 266 -6.66 -5.86 4.37
CA ALA A 266 -5.91 -4.97 5.25
C ALA A 266 -5.91 -5.45 6.71
N GLN A 267 -7.06 -5.92 7.22
CA GLN A 267 -7.21 -6.40 8.60
C GLN A 267 -6.28 -7.59 8.89
N TRP A 268 -6.08 -8.47 7.91
CA TRP A 268 -5.33 -9.70 8.05
C TRP A 268 -3.95 -9.66 7.38
N ASN A 269 -3.47 -8.46 7.04
CA ASN A 269 -2.14 -8.19 6.49
C ASN A 269 -1.79 -8.91 5.16
N PHE A 270 -2.79 -9.17 4.32
CA PHE A 270 -2.54 -9.73 2.99
C PHE A 270 -1.92 -8.69 2.03
N ASP A 271 -1.09 -9.17 1.10
CA ASP A 271 -0.42 -8.43 0.02
C ASP A 271 -1.31 -8.18 -1.22
N GLY A 272 -2.53 -8.71 -1.22
CA GLY A 272 -3.45 -8.56 -2.34
C GLY A 272 -4.66 -9.48 -2.27
N LEU A 273 -5.46 -9.44 -3.34
CA LEU A 273 -6.69 -10.22 -3.50
C LEU A 273 -6.58 -11.16 -4.70
N ASP A 274 -7.08 -12.38 -4.54
CA ASP A 274 -7.36 -13.32 -5.62
C ASP A 274 -8.88 -13.57 -5.66
N ILE A 275 -9.50 -13.37 -6.82
CA ILE A 275 -10.95 -13.55 -7.00
C ILE A 275 -11.22 -14.88 -7.69
N ASP A 276 -11.92 -15.77 -7.00
CA ASP A 276 -12.23 -17.11 -7.49
C ASP A 276 -13.75 -17.29 -7.58
N TRP A 277 -14.33 -16.70 -8.63
CA TRP A 277 -15.75 -16.82 -8.98
C TRP A 277 -15.89 -17.90 -10.06
N GLU A 278 -16.50 -19.02 -9.68
CA GLU A 278 -16.62 -20.23 -10.51
C GLU A 278 -18.09 -20.55 -10.89
N TYR A 279 -18.60 -20.08 -12.04
CA TYR A 279 -17.98 -19.19 -13.03
C TYR A 279 -18.99 -18.18 -13.55
N PRO A 280 -18.56 -16.95 -13.93
CA PRO A 280 -19.35 -16.13 -14.84
C PRO A 280 -19.65 -16.92 -16.13
N ASP A 281 -20.91 -17.14 -16.45
CA ASP A 281 -21.38 -17.86 -17.64
C ASP A 281 -22.54 -17.15 -18.38
N THR A 282 -23.00 -16.00 -17.85
CA THR A 282 -23.97 -15.12 -18.52
C THR A 282 -23.42 -13.73 -18.85
N GLU A 283 -24.05 -13.02 -19.80
CA GLU A 283 -23.74 -11.61 -20.06
C GLU A 283 -24.02 -10.70 -18.84
N ALA A 284 -24.92 -11.09 -17.93
CA ALA A 284 -25.16 -10.36 -16.70
C ALA A 284 -23.96 -10.49 -15.75
N GLU A 285 -23.51 -11.72 -15.50
CA GLU A 285 -22.35 -12.02 -14.67
C GLU A 285 -21.07 -11.44 -15.24
N LYS A 286 -20.90 -11.46 -16.56
CA LYS A 286 -19.79 -10.79 -17.23
C LYS A 286 -19.66 -9.32 -16.87
N ASN A 287 -20.79 -8.60 -16.87
CA ASN A 287 -20.82 -7.20 -16.48
C ASN A 287 -20.55 -7.02 -14.98
N GLN A 288 -21.07 -7.92 -14.13
CA GLN A 288 -20.85 -7.92 -12.69
C GLN A 288 -19.38 -8.17 -12.33
N PHE A 289 -18.79 -9.24 -12.85
CA PHE A 289 -17.37 -9.60 -12.68
C PHE A 289 -16.46 -8.46 -13.15
N THR A 290 -16.73 -7.90 -14.34
CA THR A 290 -15.98 -6.75 -14.87
C THR A 290 -16.00 -5.57 -13.91
N LYS A 291 -17.18 -5.17 -13.43
CA LYS A 291 -17.34 -4.04 -12.51
C LYS A 291 -16.67 -4.31 -11.17
N LEU A 292 -16.73 -5.54 -10.68
CA LEU A 292 -16.10 -5.93 -9.42
C LEU A 292 -14.58 -5.75 -9.51
N LEU A 293 -13.94 -6.28 -10.56
CA LEU A 293 -12.49 -6.12 -10.75
C LEU A 293 -12.07 -4.65 -10.96
N GLN A 294 -12.88 -3.85 -11.66
CA GLN A 294 -12.63 -2.40 -11.80
C GLN A 294 -12.69 -1.67 -10.45
N SER A 295 -13.70 -1.98 -9.64
CA SER A 295 -13.88 -1.41 -8.30
C SER A 295 -12.72 -1.83 -7.38
N LEU A 296 -12.37 -3.12 -7.38
CA LEU A 296 -11.25 -3.64 -6.60
C LEU A 296 -9.92 -3.00 -6.98
N ARG A 297 -9.56 -2.95 -8.27
CA ARG A 297 -8.30 -2.31 -8.70
C ARG A 297 -8.21 -0.86 -8.24
N THR A 298 -9.29 -0.10 -8.39
CA THR A 298 -9.38 1.30 -7.94
C THR A 298 -9.17 1.42 -6.43
N LYS A 299 -9.79 0.54 -5.64
CA LYS A 299 -9.67 0.57 -4.17
C LYS A 299 -8.30 0.10 -3.69
N LEU A 300 -7.74 -0.92 -4.32
CA LEU A 300 -6.39 -1.41 -4.01
C LEU A 300 -5.33 -0.34 -4.31
N ASP A 301 -5.46 0.39 -5.42
CA ASP A 301 -4.55 1.51 -5.75
C ASP A 301 -4.68 2.65 -4.72
N ALA A 302 -5.90 2.93 -4.25
CA ALA A 302 -6.13 3.94 -3.22
C ALA A 302 -5.60 3.51 -1.85
N GLN A 303 -5.79 2.24 -1.48
CA GLN A 303 -5.27 1.67 -0.24
C GLN A 303 -3.74 1.59 -0.27
N GLY A 304 -3.17 1.18 -1.40
CA GLY A 304 -1.73 1.06 -1.57
C GLY A 304 -0.96 2.38 -1.39
N LYS A 305 -1.57 3.51 -1.77
CA LYS A 305 -1.01 4.84 -1.50
C LYS A 305 -1.07 5.25 -0.02
N LYS A 306 -1.99 4.70 0.76
CA LYS A 306 -2.07 4.95 2.21
C LYS A 306 -1.06 4.12 2.98
N ASP A 307 -0.70 2.96 2.44
CA ASP A 307 0.11 1.97 3.14
C ASP A 307 1.53 1.87 2.57
N ASP A 308 1.89 2.71 1.59
CA ASP A 308 3.13 2.61 0.80
C ASP A 308 3.42 1.19 0.29
N LYS A 309 2.38 0.55 -0.21
CA LYS A 309 2.40 -0.85 -0.65
C LYS A 309 1.66 -0.99 -1.96
N TYR A 310 2.18 -1.78 -2.89
CA TYR A 310 1.39 -2.14 -4.08
C TYR A 310 0.63 -3.42 -3.78
N TYR A 311 -0.69 -3.30 -3.66
CA TYR A 311 -1.55 -4.47 -3.46
C TYR A 311 -1.86 -5.14 -4.80
N GLN A 312 -1.60 -6.43 -4.88
CA GLN A 312 -1.82 -7.22 -6.09
C GLN A 312 -3.28 -7.62 -6.25
N LEU A 313 -3.72 -7.81 -7.50
CA LEU A 313 -5.04 -8.35 -7.83
C LEU A 313 -4.90 -9.48 -8.84
N SER A 314 -5.38 -10.67 -8.50
CA SER A 314 -5.48 -11.81 -9.42
C SER A 314 -6.91 -12.35 -9.50
N ALA A 315 -7.15 -13.21 -10.47
CA ALA A 315 -8.37 -13.99 -10.53
C ALA A 315 -8.08 -15.41 -11.02
N ALA A 316 -8.66 -16.39 -10.35
CA ALA A 316 -8.77 -17.76 -10.84
C ALA A 316 -9.88 -17.83 -11.89
N VAL A 317 -9.56 -18.39 -13.06
CA VAL A 317 -10.42 -18.31 -14.24
C VAL A 317 -10.55 -19.66 -14.95
N THR A 318 -11.67 -19.80 -15.66
CA THR A 318 -12.08 -21.04 -16.33
C THR A 318 -11.09 -21.53 -17.39
N THR A 319 -10.97 -22.86 -17.51
CA THR A 319 -10.29 -23.49 -18.64
C THR A 319 -11.23 -23.75 -19.83
N ASN A 320 -12.55 -23.66 -19.63
CA ASN A 320 -13.54 -23.94 -20.66
C ASN A 320 -13.59 -22.78 -21.68
N HIS A 321 -13.19 -23.07 -22.92
CA HIS A 321 -13.09 -22.08 -23.99
C HIS A 321 -14.43 -21.37 -24.29
N ASN A 322 -15.57 -21.98 -23.96
CA ASN A 322 -16.89 -21.38 -24.13
C ASN A 322 -17.21 -20.28 -23.09
N ASN A 323 -16.58 -20.36 -21.92
CA ASN A 323 -16.85 -19.47 -20.79
C ASN A 323 -15.85 -18.30 -20.68
N ILE A 324 -14.70 -18.36 -21.36
CA ILE A 324 -13.67 -17.29 -21.30
C ILE A 324 -14.25 -15.91 -21.65
N GLN A 325 -15.22 -15.84 -22.56
CA GLN A 325 -15.85 -14.57 -22.94
C GLN A 325 -16.55 -13.84 -21.78
N PHE A 326 -17.03 -14.59 -20.79
CA PHE A 326 -17.80 -14.06 -19.67
C PHE A 326 -16.92 -13.51 -18.55
N ILE A 327 -15.63 -13.83 -18.52
CA ILE A 327 -14.68 -13.11 -17.63
C ILE A 327 -14.19 -11.78 -18.24
N ASN A 328 -14.63 -11.45 -19.46
CA ASN A 328 -14.32 -10.23 -20.21
C ASN A 328 -12.81 -9.85 -20.25
N PRO A 329 -11.93 -10.71 -20.78
CA PRO A 329 -10.47 -10.53 -20.67
C PRO A 329 -9.96 -9.19 -21.20
N ALA A 330 -10.59 -8.67 -22.27
CA ALA A 330 -10.23 -7.38 -22.87
C ALA A 330 -10.29 -6.20 -21.88
N VAL A 331 -11.15 -6.29 -20.85
CA VAL A 331 -11.29 -5.27 -19.80
C VAL A 331 -10.61 -5.70 -18.51
N THR A 332 -10.68 -6.99 -18.16
CA THR A 332 -10.24 -7.49 -16.85
C THR A 332 -8.73 -7.77 -16.80
N ALA A 333 -8.13 -8.36 -17.84
CA ALA A 333 -6.71 -8.70 -17.84
C ALA A 333 -5.75 -7.50 -17.62
N PRO A 334 -6.03 -6.27 -18.11
CA PRO A 334 -5.23 -5.09 -17.76
C PRO A 334 -5.26 -4.71 -16.28
N LEU A 335 -6.32 -5.06 -15.55
CA LEU A 335 -6.52 -4.76 -14.13
C LEU A 335 -5.81 -5.76 -13.21
N LEU A 336 -5.59 -6.97 -13.70
CA LEU A 336 -5.00 -8.08 -12.96
C LEU A 336 -3.47 -8.09 -13.07
N ASP A 337 -2.79 -8.46 -12.00
CA ASP A 337 -1.36 -8.73 -11.93
C ASP A 337 -1.02 -10.16 -12.38
N SER A 338 -1.97 -11.09 -12.19
CA SER A 338 -1.96 -12.42 -12.81
C SER A 338 -3.37 -12.91 -13.15
N VAL A 339 -3.46 -13.69 -14.22
CA VAL A 339 -4.65 -14.44 -14.63
C VAL A 339 -4.34 -15.91 -14.36
N ASN A 340 -5.00 -16.48 -13.36
CA ASN A 340 -4.72 -17.80 -12.82
C ASN A 340 -5.64 -18.81 -13.52
N VAL A 341 -5.20 -19.38 -14.65
CA VAL A 341 -6.04 -20.31 -15.42
C VAL A 341 -6.07 -21.66 -14.70
N MET A 342 -7.25 -22.10 -14.29
CA MET A 342 -7.46 -23.39 -13.62
C MET A 342 -7.43 -24.52 -14.66
N ALA A 343 -6.25 -24.77 -15.20
CA ALA A 343 -5.98 -25.71 -16.29
C ALA A 343 -5.98 -27.18 -15.81
N TYR A 344 -7.03 -27.53 -15.08
CA TYR A 344 -7.35 -28.82 -14.48
C TYR A 344 -8.88 -28.90 -14.33
N ASP A 345 -9.39 -30.02 -13.81
CA ASP A 345 -10.83 -30.29 -13.76
C ASP A 345 -11.50 -30.28 -15.14
N ILE A 346 -10.73 -30.64 -16.17
CA ILE A 346 -11.21 -30.74 -17.55
C ILE A 346 -12.15 -31.95 -17.67
N HIS A 347 -11.73 -33.11 -17.14
CA HIS A 347 -12.57 -34.30 -17.03
C HIS A 347 -12.58 -34.87 -15.62
N GLY A 348 -13.73 -35.40 -15.21
CA GLY A 348 -13.96 -36.04 -13.93
C GLY A 348 -15.27 -36.82 -13.93
N ALA A 349 -15.63 -37.49 -12.84
CA ALA A 349 -16.84 -38.32 -12.79
C ALA A 349 -18.18 -37.57 -12.93
N PHE A 350 -18.13 -36.25 -13.13
CA PHE A 350 -19.24 -35.46 -13.66
C PHE A 350 -19.51 -35.75 -15.16
N ASP A 351 -18.54 -36.30 -15.89
CA ASP A 351 -18.66 -36.78 -17.26
C ASP A 351 -19.04 -38.27 -17.30
N PRO A 352 -19.86 -38.69 -18.28
CA PRO A 352 -20.21 -40.09 -18.48
C PRO A 352 -19.06 -40.93 -19.07
N LEU A 353 -18.08 -40.27 -19.69
CA LEU A 353 -16.89 -40.89 -20.25
C LEU A 353 -15.68 -40.54 -19.40
N THR A 354 -14.76 -41.48 -19.29
CA THR A 354 -13.43 -41.24 -18.72
C THR A 354 -12.62 -40.32 -19.64
N GLY A 355 -11.80 -39.48 -19.04
CA GLY A 355 -10.91 -38.56 -19.73
C GLY A 355 -9.84 -38.06 -18.78
N HIS A 356 -8.97 -37.18 -19.28
CA HIS A 356 -7.87 -36.64 -18.49
C HIS A 356 -8.26 -35.41 -17.65
N ASN A 357 -7.85 -35.35 -16.38
CA ASN A 357 -8.13 -34.20 -15.50
C ASN A 357 -7.47 -32.91 -16.00
N ALA A 358 -6.25 -33.00 -16.53
CA ALA A 358 -5.46 -31.85 -16.97
C ALA A 358 -4.55 -32.20 -18.17
N PRO A 359 -5.09 -32.67 -19.29
CA PRO A 359 -4.28 -33.03 -20.47
C PRO A 359 -3.48 -31.83 -20.98
N LEU A 360 -2.17 -32.00 -21.21
CA LEU A 360 -1.34 -30.91 -21.73
C LEU A 360 -1.75 -30.56 -23.18
N TYR A 361 -1.99 -31.58 -23.99
CA TYR A 361 -2.39 -31.45 -25.40
C TYR A 361 -3.67 -32.23 -25.70
N GLU A 362 -4.28 -31.93 -26.86
CA GLU A 362 -5.45 -32.63 -27.37
C GLU A 362 -5.22 -34.16 -27.47
N ASN A 363 -6.27 -34.93 -27.21
CA ASN A 363 -6.35 -36.32 -27.65
C ASN A 363 -7.32 -36.41 -28.83
N SER A 364 -6.93 -37.14 -29.88
CA SER A 364 -7.73 -37.33 -31.09
C SER A 364 -9.09 -38.02 -30.86
N HIS A 365 -9.27 -38.72 -29.75
CA HIS A 365 -10.49 -39.42 -29.34
C HIS A 365 -11.33 -38.65 -28.31
N ASP A 366 -10.84 -37.52 -27.81
CA ASP A 366 -11.67 -36.65 -26.99
C ASP A 366 -12.81 -36.06 -27.84
N GLU A 367 -13.99 -35.91 -27.23
CA GLU A 367 -15.15 -35.34 -27.92
C GLU A 367 -14.94 -33.85 -28.18
N ASP A 368 -14.31 -33.16 -27.24
CA ASP A 368 -13.96 -31.75 -27.34
C ASP A 368 -12.45 -31.55 -27.35
N LYS A 369 -11.91 -31.40 -28.56
CA LYS A 369 -10.46 -31.32 -28.79
C LYS A 369 -9.84 -30.03 -28.24
N ASP A 370 -10.64 -28.99 -28.07
CA ASP A 370 -10.17 -27.69 -27.58
C ASP A 370 -10.12 -27.68 -26.02
N LEU A 371 -10.62 -28.71 -25.34
CA LEU A 371 -10.53 -28.87 -23.89
C LEU A 371 -9.20 -29.51 -23.47
N ASN A 372 -8.12 -28.76 -23.66
CA ASN A 372 -6.81 -29.11 -23.13
C ASN A 372 -6.03 -27.86 -22.72
N VAL A 373 -4.98 -28.06 -21.94
CA VAL A 373 -4.20 -26.97 -21.34
C VAL A 373 -3.55 -26.09 -22.42
N ALA A 374 -2.95 -26.68 -23.46
CA ALA A 374 -2.25 -25.93 -24.50
C ALA A 374 -3.19 -25.05 -25.33
N ASP A 375 -4.35 -25.57 -25.71
CA ASP A 375 -5.34 -24.84 -26.51
C ASP A 375 -6.05 -23.77 -25.68
N THR A 376 -6.42 -24.04 -24.43
CA THR A 376 -6.96 -23.02 -23.53
C THR A 376 -5.98 -21.85 -23.36
N MET A 377 -4.72 -22.14 -23.06
CA MET A 377 -3.70 -21.09 -22.89
C MET A 377 -3.47 -20.33 -24.20
N SER A 378 -3.50 -21.01 -25.34
CA SER A 378 -3.40 -20.40 -26.66
C SER A 378 -4.62 -19.52 -26.99
N ALA A 379 -5.82 -19.91 -26.58
CA ALA A 379 -7.03 -19.12 -26.76
C ALA A 379 -6.96 -17.80 -25.96
N TYR A 380 -6.49 -17.85 -24.70
CA TYR A 380 -6.26 -16.65 -23.90
C TYR A 380 -5.31 -15.65 -24.58
N VAL A 381 -4.25 -16.15 -25.21
CA VAL A 381 -3.29 -15.31 -25.94
C VAL A 381 -3.86 -14.82 -27.26
N ASN A 382 -4.23 -15.74 -28.15
CA ASN A 382 -4.49 -15.45 -29.56
C ASN A 382 -5.87 -14.85 -29.80
N THR A 383 -6.87 -15.30 -29.04
CA THR A 383 -8.26 -14.83 -29.18
C THR A 383 -8.52 -13.65 -28.26
N TRP A 384 -8.11 -13.77 -27.00
CA TRP A 384 -8.46 -12.81 -25.94
C TRP A 384 -7.37 -11.79 -25.64
N GLN A 385 -6.21 -11.88 -26.30
CA GLN A 385 -5.12 -10.90 -26.22
C GLN A 385 -4.61 -10.69 -24.79
N VAL A 386 -4.66 -11.73 -23.96
CA VAL A 386 -4.07 -11.70 -22.62
C VAL A 386 -2.55 -11.87 -22.75
N PRO A 387 -1.73 -10.96 -22.19
CA PRO A 387 -0.28 -11.06 -22.27
C PRO A 387 0.22 -12.36 -21.61
N LYS A 388 1.10 -13.09 -22.30
CA LYS A 388 1.69 -14.34 -21.79
C LYS A 388 2.31 -14.18 -20.39
N ALA A 389 3.01 -13.07 -20.15
CA ALA A 389 3.61 -12.74 -18.86
C ALA A 389 2.61 -12.64 -17.68
N LYS A 390 1.32 -12.45 -17.96
CA LYS A 390 0.25 -12.43 -16.95
C LYS A 390 -0.47 -13.76 -16.79
N LEU A 391 -0.31 -14.70 -17.72
CA LEU A 391 -0.98 -16.00 -17.69
C LEU A 391 -0.21 -16.99 -16.82
N MET A 392 -0.89 -17.54 -15.82
CA MET A 392 -0.40 -18.62 -14.97
C MET A 392 -1.14 -19.91 -15.35
N MET A 393 -0.39 -20.97 -15.66
CA MET A 393 -0.95 -22.27 -15.97
C MET A 393 -1.27 -23.05 -14.68
N GLY A 394 -2.47 -23.62 -14.60
CA GLY A 394 -2.88 -24.51 -13.54
C GLY A 394 -2.15 -25.85 -13.54
N ILE A 395 -1.70 -26.27 -12.37
CA ILE A 395 -1.06 -27.55 -12.14
C ILE A 395 -1.76 -28.24 -10.94
N PRO A 396 -2.46 -29.37 -11.16
CA PRO A 396 -3.13 -30.09 -10.09
C PRO A 396 -2.17 -31.03 -9.36
N TYR A 397 -2.19 -31.02 -8.03
CA TYR A 397 -1.49 -31.98 -7.16
C TYR A 397 -2.41 -33.12 -6.69
N TYR A 398 -3.44 -33.39 -7.48
CA TYR A 398 -4.45 -34.43 -7.25
C TYR A 398 -4.89 -35.01 -8.60
N GLY A 399 -5.67 -36.08 -8.52
CA GLY A 399 -6.36 -36.69 -9.64
C GLY A 399 -7.84 -36.89 -9.36
N ARG A 400 -8.60 -37.18 -10.43
CA ARG A 400 -10.04 -37.51 -10.42
C ARG A 400 -10.25 -38.96 -10.83
N GLY A 401 -11.42 -39.55 -10.50
CA GLY A 401 -11.63 -40.96 -10.79
C GLY A 401 -13.07 -41.40 -11.04
N TRP A 402 -13.20 -42.44 -11.87
CA TRP A 402 -14.44 -43.15 -12.19
C TRP A 402 -14.33 -44.60 -11.76
N GLY A 403 -15.47 -45.20 -11.45
CA GLY A 403 -15.60 -46.64 -11.30
C GLY A 403 -16.48 -47.26 -12.38
N HIS A 404 -16.59 -48.58 -12.35
CA HIS A 404 -17.29 -49.38 -13.36
C HIS A 404 -16.76 -49.17 -14.79
N VAL A 405 -15.47 -48.84 -14.92
CA VAL A 405 -14.84 -48.57 -16.21
C VAL A 405 -14.38 -49.89 -16.84
N PRO A 406 -14.95 -50.29 -18.00
CA PRO A 406 -14.51 -51.49 -18.69
C PRO A 406 -13.09 -51.32 -19.22
N GLY A 407 -12.28 -52.38 -19.17
CA GLY A 407 -10.89 -52.37 -19.67
C GLY A 407 -10.77 -52.43 -21.18
N THR A 408 -11.81 -52.08 -21.92
CA THR A 408 -11.79 -52.05 -23.38
C THR A 408 -10.81 -50.99 -23.84
N GLU A 409 -9.88 -51.36 -24.72
CA GLU A 409 -8.95 -50.40 -25.34
C GLU A 409 -9.60 -49.79 -26.58
N LEU A 410 -10.14 -48.58 -26.43
CA LEU A 410 -10.55 -47.76 -27.59
C LEU A 410 -9.33 -47.15 -28.28
N ILE A 411 -8.29 -46.88 -27.50
CA ILE A 411 -6.94 -46.52 -27.96
C ILE A 411 -6.01 -47.69 -27.59
N PRO A 412 -5.27 -48.28 -28.56
CA PRO A 412 -4.38 -49.40 -28.28
C PRO A 412 -3.37 -49.11 -27.17
N GLY A 413 -3.33 -49.95 -26.14
CA GLY A 413 -2.44 -49.81 -24.99
C GLY A 413 -2.92 -48.86 -23.89
N LEU A 414 -4.11 -48.25 -24.03
CA LEU A 414 -4.73 -47.39 -23.02
C LEU A 414 -6.09 -47.98 -22.58
N PRO A 415 -6.11 -49.01 -21.72
CA PRO A 415 -7.36 -49.61 -21.25
C PRO A 415 -8.18 -48.63 -20.43
N GLY A 416 -9.49 -48.62 -20.66
CA GLY A 416 -10.42 -47.78 -19.91
C GLY A 416 -10.51 -46.34 -20.39
N MET A 417 -9.54 -45.82 -21.16
CA MET A 417 -9.57 -44.44 -21.68
C MET A 417 -10.75 -44.20 -22.63
N PHE A 418 -11.46 -43.06 -22.47
CA PHE A 418 -12.68 -42.68 -23.20
C PHE A 418 -13.82 -43.72 -23.14
N ASN A 419 -13.79 -44.66 -22.20
CA ASN A 419 -14.91 -45.56 -21.95
C ASN A 419 -15.94 -44.92 -21.02
N THR A 420 -17.14 -45.50 -21.01
CA THR A 420 -18.17 -45.21 -20.03
C THR A 420 -17.67 -45.48 -18.61
N GLY A 421 -17.95 -44.56 -17.69
CA GLY A 421 -17.70 -44.69 -16.27
C GLY A 421 -18.86 -44.15 -15.43
N ALA A 422 -18.71 -44.21 -14.11
CA ALA A 422 -19.66 -43.62 -13.17
C ALA A 422 -18.95 -43.06 -11.93
N ALA A 423 -19.58 -42.05 -11.30
CA ALA A 423 -19.21 -41.52 -10.00
C ALA A 423 -19.49 -42.55 -8.88
N THR A 424 -18.62 -43.55 -8.75
CA THR A 424 -18.71 -44.60 -7.74
C THR A 424 -17.44 -44.77 -6.91
N VAL A 425 -16.36 -44.07 -7.27
CA VAL A 425 -15.09 -44.10 -6.55
C VAL A 425 -15.08 -43.00 -5.52
N LYS A 426 -14.82 -43.37 -4.27
CA LYS A 426 -14.57 -42.41 -3.21
C LYS A 426 -13.08 -42.10 -3.13
N GLY A 427 -12.73 -40.85 -3.37
CA GLY A 427 -11.39 -40.30 -3.21
C GLY A 427 -10.99 -40.11 -1.74
N ALA A 428 -9.69 -39.96 -1.49
CA ALA A 428 -9.18 -39.66 -0.16
C ALA A 428 -9.60 -38.28 0.37
N TRP A 429 -9.87 -37.32 -0.54
CA TRP A 429 -10.34 -35.98 -0.22
C TRP A 429 -11.84 -35.79 -0.45
N ASP A 430 -12.57 -36.86 -0.78
CA ASP A 430 -14.03 -36.79 -0.90
C ASP A 430 -14.70 -36.78 0.48
N ASP A 431 -15.67 -35.89 0.65
CA ASP A 431 -16.60 -35.91 1.79
C ASP A 431 -17.41 -37.22 1.86
N ALA A 432 -18.20 -37.38 2.92
CA ALA A 432 -18.97 -38.61 3.17
C ALA A 432 -19.85 -39.05 1.98
N ASP A 433 -20.43 -38.10 1.28
CA ASP A 433 -21.41 -38.26 0.19
C ASP A 433 -20.85 -37.91 -1.20
N GLN A 434 -19.56 -37.59 -1.30
CA GLN A 434 -18.89 -37.30 -2.57
C GLN A 434 -18.24 -38.55 -3.16
N LEU A 435 -18.30 -38.67 -4.49
CA LEU A 435 -17.75 -39.78 -5.28
C LEU A 435 -17.02 -39.23 -6.51
N THR A 436 -16.22 -38.19 -6.29
CA THR A 436 -15.46 -37.52 -7.37
C THR A 436 -14.17 -38.26 -7.70
N GLY A 437 -13.76 -39.19 -6.83
CA GLY A 437 -12.51 -39.92 -6.95
C GLY A 437 -11.30 -39.02 -6.70
N THR A 438 -11.46 -37.90 -5.98
CA THR A 438 -10.38 -36.94 -5.73
C THR A 438 -9.33 -37.54 -4.81
N ASN A 439 -8.15 -37.82 -5.38
CA ASN A 439 -7.01 -38.38 -4.64
C ASN A 439 -5.78 -37.48 -4.83
N PRO A 440 -5.11 -37.05 -3.75
CA PRO A 440 -3.87 -36.30 -3.86
C PRO A 440 -2.74 -37.16 -4.42
N TRP A 441 -1.70 -36.51 -4.94
CA TRP A 441 -0.54 -37.19 -5.51
C TRP A 441 0.09 -38.20 -4.55
N TYR A 442 0.26 -37.85 -3.27
CA TYR A 442 0.82 -38.80 -2.29
C TYR A 442 -0.02 -40.08 -2.13
N VAL A 443 -1.35 -40.04 -2.30
CA VAL A 443 -2.23 -41.22 -2.28
C VAL A 443 -2.15 -41.99 -3.59
N LEU A 444 -2.14 -41.30 -4.73
CA LEU A 444 -2.01 -41.94 -6.04
C LEU A 444 -0.70 -42.72 -6.14
N LYS A 445 0.40 -42.15 -5.62
CA LYS A 445 1.70 -42.83 -5.49
C LYS A 445 1.61 -44.07 -4.60
N GLN A 446 0.89 -44.01 -3.48
CA GLN A 446 0.66 -45.17 -2.62
C GLN A 446 -0.17 -46.25 -3.31
N LYS A 447 -1.25 -45.89 -4.02
CA LYS A 447 -2.10 -46.80 -4.79
C LYS A 447 -1.30 -47.51 -5.88
N LEU A 448 -0.42 -46.82 -6.60
CA LEU A 448 0.48 -47.45 -7.57
C LEU A 448 1.42 -48.47 -6.90
N ASN A 449 1.95 -48.15 -5.71
CA ASN A 449 2.86 -49.02 -4.97
C ASN A 449 2.20 -50.29 -4.38
N THR A 450 0.87 -50.38 -4.32
CA THR A 450 0.18 -51.61 -3.87
C THR A 450 0.25 -52.72 -4.92
N GLY A 451 0.48 -52.36 -6.19
CA GLY A 451 0.41 -53.27 -7.34
C GLY A 451 -1.01 -53.59 -7.81
N GLU A 452 -2.05 -53.01 -7.20
CA GLU A 452 -3.45 -53.16 -7.64
C GLU A 452 -3.76 -52.33 -8.89
N TYR A 453 -3.03 -51.23 -9.09
CA TYR A 453 -3.20 -50.32 -10.22
C TYR A 453 -1.98 -50.38 -11.13
N THR A 454 -2.20 -50.25 -12.43
CA THR A 454 -1.15 -50.08 -13.43
C THR A 454 -1.16 -48.64 -13.94
N ARG A 455 0.02 -48.03 -14.02
CA ARG A 455 0.21 -46.71 -14.64
C ARG A 455 0.26 -46.86 -16.15
N TYR A 456 -0.56 -46.08 -16.85
CA TYR A 456 -0.55 -45.92 -18.30
C TYR A 456 -0.18 -44.49 -18.65
N TRP A 457 0.43 -44.28 -19.82
CA TRP A 457 0.85 -42.98 -20.31
C TRP A 457 0.17 -42.70 -21.64
N ASP A 458 -0.61 -41.62 -21.70
CA ASP A 458 -1.15 -41.13 -22.96
C ASP A 458 -0.12 -40.24 -23.65
N SER A 459 0.37 -40.69 -24.81
CA SER A 459 1.36 -39.95 -25.59
C SER A 459 0.79 -38.78 -26.39
N GLU A 460 -0.53 -38.72 -26.63
CA GLU A 460 -1.16 -37.57 -27.28
C GLU A 460 -1.38 -36.44 -26.27
N SER A 461 -1.91 -36.77 -25.08
CA SER A 461 -2.20 -35.77 -24.04
C SER A 461 -1.04 -35.47 -23.08
N HIS A 462 0.03 -36.24 -23.12
CA HIS A 462 1.23 -36.07 -22.28
C HIS A 462 0.95 -36.11 -20.77
N VAL A 463 0.05 -37.01 -20.36
CA VAL A 463 -0.34 -37.21 -18.95
C VAL A 463 -0.58 -38.70 -18.64
N PRO A 464 -0.37 -39.12 -17.38
CA PRO A 464 -0.63 -40.49 -16.96
C PRO A 464 -2.06 -40.70 -16.46
N TYR A 465 -2.42 -41.96 -16.31
CA TYR A 465 -3.53 -42.39 -15.46
C TYR A 465 -3.24 -43.76 -14.83
N LEU A 466 -3.95 -44.08 -13.75
CA LEU A 466 -3.96 -45.39 -13.13
C LEU A 466 -5.22 -46.13 -13.54
N TYR A 467 -5.09 -47.41 -13.88
CA TYR A 467 -6.23 -48.28 -14.11
C TYR A 467 -6.07 -49.62 -13.41
N SER A 468 -7.17 -50.12 -12.86
CA SER A 468 -7.27 -51.45 -12.25
C SER A 468 -8.39 -52.23 -12.93
N GLU A 469 -8.03 -53.34 -13.58
CA GLU A 469 -9.02 -54.29 -14.12
C GLU A 469 -9.85 -54.95 -13.01
N THR A 470 -9.28 -55.08 -11.80
CA THR A 470 -9.94 -55.78 -10.68
C THR A 470 -11.03 -54.92 -10.05
N THR A 471 -10.73 -53.65 -9.79
CA THR A 471 -11.71 -52.72 -9.20
C THR A 471 -12.51 -51.97 -10.26
N GLN A 472 -12.09 -52.03 -11.52
CA GLN A 472 -12.64 -51.24 -12.63
C GLN A 472 -12.59 -49.73 -12.35
N GLU A 473 -11.56 -49.30 -11.63
CA GLU A 473 -11.30 -47.90 -11.33
C GLU A 473 -10.33 -47.30 -12.35
N PHE A 474 -10.65 -46.09 -12.80
CA PHE A 474 -9.81 -45.25 -13.65
C PHE A 474 -9.51 -43.95 -12.89
N LEU A 475 -8.24 -43.66 -12.63
CA LEU A 475 -7.81 -42.47 -11.89
C LEU A 475 -6.84 -41.65 -12.75
N THR A 476 -7.26 -40.49 -13.24
CA THR A 476 -6.42 -39.57 -14.03
C THR A 476 -5.77 -38.54 -13.12
N TYR A 477 -4.51 -38.19 -13.39
CA TYR A 477 -3.72 -37.32 -12.52
C TYR A 477 -2.48 -36.78 -13.23
N ASP A 478 -1.74 -35.91 -12.55
CA ASP A 478 -0.39 -35.50 -12.94
C ASP A 478 0.68 -36.11 -12.04
N ASP A 479 1.82 -36.45 -12.63
CA ASP A 479 2.96 -37.06 -11.93
C ASP A 479 4.28 -36.35 -12.27
N PRO A 480 5.41 -36.75 -11.69
CA PRO A 480 6.69 -36.08 -11.93
C PRO A 480 7.07 -35.97 -13.43
N GLN A 481 6.63 -36.90 -14.28
CA GLN A 481 6.88 -36.83 -15.72
C GLN A 481 5.99 -35.76 -16.37
N SER A 482 4.67 -35.81 -16.20
CA SER A 482 3.78 -34.84 -16.86
C SER A 482 3.97 -33.42 -16.32
N ILE A 483 4.25 -33.28 -15.02
CA ILE A 483 4.58 -32.00 -14.39
C ILE A 483 5.87 -31.41 -14.97
N ARG A 484 6.88 -32.25 -15.25
CA ARG A 484 8.09 -31.81 -15.95
C ARG A 484 7.76 -31.24 -17.33
N GLU A 485 6.96 -31.96 -18.10
CA GLU A 485 6.59 -31.55 -19.45
C GLU A 485 5.74 -30.26 -19.44
N LYS A 486 4.87 -30.06 -18.44
CA LYS A 486 4.14 -28.80 -18.22
C LYS A 486 5.05 -27.64 -17.85
N VAL A 487 6.04 -27.87 -16.97
CA VAL A 487 7.04 -26.85 -16.62
C VAL A 487 7.86 -26.45 -17.85
N ASP A 488 8.30 -27.44 -18.64
CA ASP A 488 9.02 -27.18 -19.89
C ASP A 488 8.14 -26.40 -20.86
N TYR A 489 6.87 -26.77 -21.03
CA TYR A 489 5.92 -26.01 -21.84
C TYR A 489 5.72 -24.56 -21.36
N ILE A 490 5.54 -24.32 -20.06
CA ILE A 490 5.45 -22.97 -19.48
C ILE A 490 6.69 -22.15 -19.86
N ASN A 491 7.87 -22.75 -19.72
CA ASN A 491 9.15 -22.11 -20.01
C ASN A 491 9.33 -21.81 -21.50
N GLU A 492 9.11 -22.80 -22.36
CA GLU A 492 9.24 -22.70 -23.82
C GLU A 492 8.23 -21.72 -24.44
N GLN A 493 6.99 -21.73 -23.96
CA GLN A 493 5.96 -20.82 -24.47
C GLN A 493 6.07 -19.40 -23.90
N GLY A 494 6.85 -19.20 -22.84
CA GLY A 494 7.04 -17.88 -22.23
C GLY A 494 5.88 -17.42 -21.34
N PHE A 495 5.13 -18.36 -20.74
CA PHE A 495 4.03 -18.01 -19.84
C PHE A 495 4.54 -17.45 -18.51
N GLY A 496 3.74 -16.57 -17.92
CA GLY A 496 4.04 -15.82 -16.70
C GLY A 496 4.32 -16.67 -15.47
N GLY A 497 3.88 -17.93 -15.47
CA GLY A 497 4.10 -18.81 -14.33
C GLY A 497 3.15 -19.99 -14.23
N ALA A 498 3.05 -20.50 -13.00
CA ALA A 498 2.16 -21.60 -12.62
C ALA A 498 1.32 -21.26 -11.38
N ILE A 499 0.10 -21.79 -11.31
CA ILE A 499 -0.66 -21.94 -10.07
C ILE A 499 -0.71 -23.42 -9.66
N LEU A 500 -0.72 -23.70 -8.35
CA LEU A 500 -0.69 -25.05 -7.79
C LEU A 500 -1.96 -25.31 -6.96
N TRP A 501 -2.78 -26.27 -7.38
CA TRP A 501 -4.02 -26.64 -6.68
C TRP A 501 -4.02 -28.11 -6.21
N ASP A 502 -4.16 -28.40 -4.92
CA ASP A 502 -3.65 -27.56 -3.84
C ASP A 502 -2.35 -28.14 -3.29
N ILE A 503 -1.53 -27.30 -2.67
CA ILE A 503 -0.15 -27.66 -2.31
C ILE A 503 -0.07 -28.77 -1.24
N SER A 504 -1.16 -29.06 -0.52
CA SER A 504 -1.22 -30.16 0.43
C SER A 504 -1.24 -31.54 -0.24
N GLY A 505 -1.48 -31.60 -1.55
CA GLY A 505 -1.53 -32.84 -2.32
C GLY A 505 -0.16 -33.45 -2.66
N ASP A 506 0.92 -32.68 -2.50
CA ASP A 506 2.28 -33.16 -2.75
C ASP A 506 2.78 -34.11 -1.64
N THR A 507 3.88 -34.78 -1.91
CA THR A 507 4.63 -35.57 -0.93
C THR A 507 5.29 -34.69 0.14
N PRO A 508 5.61 -35.23 1.33
CA PRO A 508 6.37 -34.50 2.36
C PRO A 508 7.75 -33.99 1.89
N GLU A 509 8.33 -34.61 0.86
CA GLU A 509 9.60 -34.20 0.24
C GLU A 509 9.43 -33.15 -0.87
N HIS A 510 8.19 -32.69 -1.13
CA HIS A 510 7.84 -31.74 -2.18
C HIS A 510 8.26 -32.19 -3.59
N GLU A 511 8.05 -33.47 -3.92
CA GLU A 511 8.44 -34.06 -5.19
C GLU A 511 7.96 -33.27 -6.41
N LEU A 512 6.68 -32.85 -6.43
CA LEU A 512 6.13 -32.04 -7.53
C LEU A 512 6.59 -30.59 -7.43
N GLY A 513 6.57 -29.99 -6.23
CA GLY A 513 7.03 -28.62 -5.99
C GLY A 513 8.50 -28.38 -6.37
N ASN A 514 9.35 -29.39 -6.18
CA ASN A 514 10.76 -29.36 -6.58
C ASN A 514 10.96 -29.23 -8.09
N ILE A 515 9.99 -29.66 -8.88
CA ILE A 515 9.97 -29.50 -10.34
C ILE A 515 9.43 -28.10 -10.68
N VAL A 516 8.27 -27.73 -10.15
CA VAL A 516 7.59 -26.48 -10.53
C VAL A 516 8.38 -25.23 -10.13
N LYS A 517 9.16 -25.27 -9.05
CA LYS A 517 9.97 -24.11 -8.63
C LYS A 517 11.01 -23.66 -9.67
N GLU A 518 11.32 -24.48 -10.68
CA GLU A 518 12.19 -24.07 -11.78
C GLU A 518 11.57 -22.97 -12.65
N VAL A 519 10.23 -22.89 -12.70
CA VAL A 519 9.51 -21.82 -13.40
C VAL A 519 9.97 -20.45 -12.90
N LYS A 520 9.99 -20.20 -11.59
CA LYS A 520 10.38 -18.88 -11.07
C LYS A 520 11.86 -18.53 -11.29
N ASN A 521 12.72 -19.50 -11.62
CA ASN A 521 14.14 -19.28 -11.89
C ASN A 521 14.41 -19.01 -13.38
N THR A 522 13.43 -19.23 -14.24
CA THR A 522 13.55 -19.02 -15.68
C THR A 522 13.09 -17.59 -15.99
N PRO A 523 13.95 -16.71 -16.54
CA PRO A 523 13.51 -15.37 -16.92
C PRO A 523 12.28 -15.42 -17.85
N LEU A 524 11.40 -14.43 -17.76
CA LEU A 524 10.43 -14.21 -18.82
C LEU A 524 11.21 -13.95 -20.12
N PRO A 525 10.74 -14.45 -21.29
CA PRO A 525 11.37 -14.11 -22.56
C PRO A 525 11.48 -12.59 -22.70
N ASP A 526 12.63 -12.12 -23.17
CA ASP A 526 12.80 -10.70 -23.49
C ASP A 526 11.82 -10.37 -24.63
N ASP A 527 10.91 -9.43 -24.39
CA ASP A 527 9.85 -9.03 -25.34
C ASP A 527 10.46 -8.33 -26.59
N SER A 528 11.79 -8.31 -26.72
CA SER A 528 12.53 -7.75 -27.85
C SER A 528 12.48 -8.59 -29.15
N ASP A 529 11.95 -9.83 -29.09
CA ASP A 529 11.90 -10.76 -30.25
C ASP A 529 10.48 -11.03 -30.78
N VAL A 530 9.45 -10.30 -30.30
CA VAL A 530 8.16 -10.19 -31.01
C VAL A 530 8.36 -9.24 -32.20
N PRO A 531 7.86 -9.53 -33.42
CA PRO A 531 7.95 -8.57 -34.52
C PRO A 531 7.37 -7.23 -34.09
N ASP A 532 8.21 -6.19 -34.08
CA ASP A 532 7.92 -4.79 -33.78
C ASP A 532 6.42 -4.43 -33.93
N ASP A 533 5.69 -4.32 -32.81
CA ASP A 533 5.16 -2.98 -32.55
C ASP A 533 6.39 -2.19 -32.11
N GLU A 534 6.78 -1.19 -32.92
CA GLU A 534 8.04 -0.44 -32.78
C GLU A 534 8.45 -0.25 -31.31
N PRO A 535 9.76 -0.36 -30.98
CA PRO A 535 10.23 -0.27 -29.60
C PRO A 535 9.65 0.99 -29.00
N VAL A 536 8.76 0.85 -28.00
CA VAL A 536 8.10 2.01 -27.39
C VAL A 536 9.24 2.92 -26.95
N PRO A 537 9.45 4.05 -27.63
CA PRO A 537 10.57 4.90 -27.31
C PRO A 537 10.41 5.29 -25.86
N VAL A 538 11.47 5.22 -25.04
CA VAL A 538 11.42 5.72 -23.66
C VAL A 538 10.91 7.15 -23.72
N ILE A 539 9.63 7.33 -23.39
CA ILE A 539 8.96 8.60 -23.60
C ILE A 539 9.43 9.50 -22.48
N ASP A 540 10.33 10.42 -22.81
CA ASP A 540 10.75 11.50 -21.91
C ASP A 540 9.51 12.25 -21.39
N LYS A 541 9.04 11.97 -20.17
CA LYS A 541 7.81 12.60 -19.64
C LYS A 541 8.03 14.03 -19.17
N THR A 542 9.26 14.56 -19.25
CA THR A 542 9.59 15.89 -18.72
C THR A 542 8.92 17.04 -19.48
N ASP A 543 8.35 16.78 -20.66
CA ASP A 543 7.58 17.77 -21.40
C ASP A 543 6.33 18.22 -20.67
N LEU A 544 5.63 17.31 -19.99
CA LEU A 544 4.41 17.64 -19.25
C LEU A 544 4.78 18.05 -17.83
N LYS A 545 4.34 19.24 -17.43
CA LYS A 545 4.58 19.82 -16.10
C LYS A 545 3.42 19.62 -15.13
N GLY A 546 2.20 19.49 -15.66
CA GLY A 546 1.05 19.10 -14.86
C GLY A 546 -0.26 19.17 -15.61
N ILE A 547 -1.29 18.57 -15.01
CA ILE A 547 -2.69 18.57 -15.46
C ILE A 547 -3.53 19.04 -14.27
N ILE A 548 -4.45 19.98 -14.50
CA ILE A 548 -5.44 20.39 -13.49
C ILE A 548 -6.83 20.48 -14.12
N VAL A 549 -7.82 20.02 -13.37
CA VAL A 549 -9.23 20.30 -13.63
C VAL A 549 -9.61 21.46 -12.71
N SER A 550 -10.00 22.57 -13.29
CA SER A 550 -10.33 23.80 -12.57
C SER A 550 -11.75 24.22 -12.93
N LEU A 551 -12.54 24.58 -11.92
CA LEU A 551 -13.82 25.24 -12.10
C LEU A 551 -13.66 26.75 -12.05
N PHE A 552 -14.13 27.48 -13.05
CA PHE A 552 -13.98 28.94 -13.14
C PHE A 552 -15.21 29.57 -13.79
N ASP A 553 -15.86 30.51 -13.11
CA ASP A 553 -17.11 31.16 -13.52
C ASP A 553 -18.17 30.15 -14.01
N ASN A 554 -18.41 29.10 -13.21
CA ASN A 554 -19.25 27.93 -13.52
C ASN A 554 -18.83 27.08 -14.73
N GLU A 555 -17.69 27.33 -15.35
CA GLU A 555 -17.15 26.52 -16.43
C GLU A 555 -16.10 25.54 -15.90
N THR A 556 -16.27 24.25 -16.20
CA THR A 556 -15.27 23.24 -15.87
C THR A 556 -14.24 23.23 -16.99
N ARG A 557 -12.98 23.46 -16.66
CA ARG A 557 -11.88 23.56 -17.64
C ARG A 557 -10.78 22.56 -17.32
N VAL A 558 -10.18 22.01 -18.37
CA VAL A 558 -8.94 21.24 -18.28
C VAL A 558 -7.78 22.15 -18.69
N THR A 559 -6.75 22.21 -17.86
CA THR A 559 -5.51 22.90 -18.16
C THR A 559 -4.34 21.93 -18.09
N ILE A 560 -3.46 21.97 -19.10
CA ILE A 560 -2.17 21.29 -19.05
C ILE A 560 -1.05 22.32 -19.20
N ASN A 561 0.09 22.07 -18.54
CA ASN A 561 1.29 22.87 -18.77
C ASN A 561 2.38 22.01 -19.41
N LEU A 562 2.96 22.52 -20.48
CA LEU A 562 4.08 21.91 -21.18
C LEU A 562 5.35 22.75 -20.99
N ASP A 563 6.52 22.13 -21.06
CA ASP A 563 7.80 22.85 -21.17
C ASP A 563 7.77 23.74 -22.43
N ALA A 564 7.92 25.05 -22.25
CA ALA A 564 7.85 26.01 -23.35
C ALA A 564 8.90 25.75 -24.43
N LYS A 565 10.05 25.16 -24.08
CA LYS A 565 11.09 24.79 -25.07
C LYS A 565 10.65 23.64 -25.98
N LYS A 566 9.72 22.81 -25.51
CA LYS A 566 9.16 21.67 -26.25
C LYS A 566 7.94 22.09 -27.08
N PHE A 567 7.36 23.26 -26.84
CA PHE A 567 6.32 23.85 -27.67
C PHE A 567 6.87 24.50 -28.96
N THR A 568 7.56 23.72 -29.79
CA THR A 568 8.29 24.16 -30.99
C THR A 568 7.98 23.30 -32.20
N SER A 569 8.32 23.78 -33.41
CA SER A 569 8.15 23.02 -34.65
C SER A 569 8.88 21.68 -34.56
N GLY A 570 8.13 20.57 -34.61
CA GLY A 570 8.67 19.22 -34.42
C GLY A 570 8.22 18.51 -33.15
N ASN A 571 7.29 19.07 -32.36
CA ASN A 571 6.54 18.34 -31.33
C ASN A 571 5.03 18.44 -31.58
N ALA A 572 4.27 17.41 -31.20
CA ALA A 572 2.81 17.43 -31.26
C ALA A 572 2.24 16.70 -30.05
N TYR A 573 1.11 17.19 -29.52
CA TYR A 573 0.47 16.61 -28.33
C TYR A 573 -1.04 16.55 -28.52
N THR A 574 -1.66 15.51 -27.98
CA THR A 574 -3.12 15.34 -27.93
C THR A 574 -3.56 15.19 -26.49
N VAL A 575 -4.67 15.84 -26.14
CA VAL A 575 -5.38 15.63 -24.88
C VAL A 575 -6.74 15.00 -25.18
N ALA A 576 -7.05 13.92 -24.49
CA ALA A 576 -8.31 13.20 -24.62
C ALA A 576 -8.95 12.96 -23.24
N VAL A 577 -10.27 12.84 -23.22
CA VAL A 577 -11.05 12.41 -22.05
C VAL A 577 -11.73 11.11 -22.41
N ASP A 578 -11.48 10.05 -21.64
CA ASP A 578 -12.03 8.71 -21.87
C ASP A 578 -11.80 8.24 -23.32
N GLY A 579 -10.59 8.47 -23.83
CA GLY A 579 -10.17 8.16 -25.21
C GLY A 579 -10.73 9.08 -26.29
N LYS A 580 -11.61 10.04 -25.95
CA LYS A 580 -12.19 10.98 -26.92
C LYS A 580 -11.40 12.27 -26.94
N TYR A 581 -10.98 12.69 -28.14
CA TYR A 581 -10.25 13.93 -28.36
C TYR A 581 -10.92 15.13 -27.69
N LEU A 582 -10.09 15.92 -26.98
CA LEU A 582 -10.49 17.16 -26.32
C LEU A 582 -9.84 18.36 -27.02
N PHE A 583 -8.51 18.40 -27.05
CA PHE A 583 -7.71 19.43 -27.74
C PHE A 583 -6.33 18.89 -28.07
N GLY A 584 -5.52 19.66 -28.80
CA GLY A 584 -4.19 19.22 -29.20
C GLY A 584 -3.35 20.35 -29.78
N THR A 585 -2.12 20.01 -30.13
CA THR A 585 -1.11 20.96 -30.61
C THR A 585 -0.27 20.34 -31.73
N GLU A 586 0.19 21.17 -32.63
CA GLU A 586 1.11 20.79 -33.71
C GLU A 586 2.16 21.89 -33.88
N GLY A 587 3.40 21.57 -33.51
CA GLY A 587 4.45 22.56 -33.38
C GLY A 587 4.09 23.63 -32.34
N SER A 588 4.21 24.89 -32.72
CA SER A 588 3.82 26.04 -31.90
C SER A 588 2.35 26.45 -32.06
N LYS A 589 1.52 25.63 -32.72
CA LYS A 589 0.09 25.89 -32.90
C LYS A 589 -0.71 25.02 -31.95
N ASN A 590 -1.82 25.55 -31.45
CA ASN A 590 -2.77 24.84 -30.62
C ASN A 590 -4.17 24.87 -31.25
N TYR A 591 -4.97 23.83 -30.98
CA TYR A 591 -6.31 23.64 -31.52
C TYR A 591 -7.28 23.39 -30.36
N TYR A 592 -8.46 24.00 -30.40
CA TYR A 592 -9.55 23.84 -29.39
C TYR A 592 -9.16 24.15 -27.94
N SER A 593 -8.09 24.93 -27.76
CA SER A 593 -7.58 25.40 -26.48
C SER A 593 -7.17 26.87 -26.59
N TYR A 594 -6.96 27.52 -25.46
CA TYR A 594 -6.30 28.81 -25.33
C TYR A 594 -4.88 28.59 -24.83
N LEU A 595 -3.91 29.24 -25.47
CA LEU A 595 -2.49 29.15 -25.13
C LEU A 595 -2.05 30.39 -24.35
N TYR A 596 -1.43 30.16 -23.20
CA TYR A 596 -0.80 31.18 -22.37
C TYR A 596 0.67 30.83 -22.13
N GLN A 597 1.55 31.82 -22.14
CA GLN A 597 2.99 31.62 -21.96
C GLN A 597 3.44 32.24 -20.64
N TYR A 598 3.95 31.41 -19.74
CA TYR A 598 4.43 31.80 -18.42
C TYR A 598 5.88 31.35 -18.28
N GLY A 599 6.81 32.24 -18.66
CA GLY A 599 8.25 32.01 -18.62
C GLY A 599 8.68 30.71 -19.30
N LYS A 600 8.98 29.66 -18.52
CA LYS A 600 9.43 28.34 -19.02
C LYS A 600 8.30 27.36 -19.34
N GLU A 601 7.04 27.74 -19.16
CA GLU A 601 5.89 26.86 -19.42
C GLU A 601 4.89 27.46 -20.42
N SER A 602 4.34 26.58 -21.26
CA SER A 602 3.21 26.83 -22.13
C SER A 602 1.96 26.18 -21.54
N SER A 603 1.01 26.99 -21.07
CA SER A 603 -0.26 26.53 -20.49
C SER A 603 -1.36 26.49 -21.54
N LEU A 604 -1.98 25.33 -21.73
CA LEU A 604 -3.08 25.09 -22.68
C LEU A 604 -4.35 24.81 -21.90
N ARG A 605 -5.36 25.66 -22.08
CA ARG A 605 -6.61 25.61 -21.31
C ARG A 605 -7.82 25.47 -22.23
N THR A 606 -8.76 24.61 -21.89
CA THR A 606 -10.02 24.47 -22.64
C THR A 606 -11.02 25.60 -22.34
N GLY A 607 -12.07 25.72 -23.15
CA GLY A 607 -13.33 26.32 -22.70
C GLY A 607 -14.08 25.39 -21.73
N ASP A 608 -15.38 25.63 -21.51
CA ASP A 608 -16.21 24.74 -20.70
C ASP A 608 -16.32 23.33 -21.30
N VAL A 609 -15.96 22.34 -20.50
CA VAL A 609 -15.97 20.92 -20.83
C VAL A 609 -16.74 20.09 -19.80
N ALA A 610 -17.60 20.71 -18.98
CA ALA A 610 -18.40 20.02 -17.97
C ALA A 610 -19.18 18.82 -18.53
N SER A 611 -19.75 18.95 -19.74
CA SER A 611 -20.48 17.85 -20.41
C SER A 611 -19.61 16.65 -20.82
N ARG A 612 -18.29 16.80 -20.79
CA ARG A 612 -17.31 15.78 -21.18
C ARG A 612 -16.67 15.09 -19.99
N LEU A 613 -16.89 15.57 -18.77
CA LEU A 613 -16.23 15.08 -17.56
C LEU A 613 -17.26 14.57 -16.55
N LYS A 614 -16.94 13.47 -15.89
CA LYS A 614 -17.60 12.97 -14.68
C LYS A 614 -16.55 12.42 -13.73
N ALA A 615 -16.91 12.23 -12.46
CA ALA A 615 -16.02 11.52 -11.55
C ALA A 615 -15.67 10.14 -12.14
N GLY A 616 -14.38 9.79 -12.14
CA GLY A 616 -13.83 8.59 -12.77
C GLY A 616 -13.41 8.77 -14.24
N SER A 617 -13.75 9.88 -14.92
CA SER A 617 -13.21 10.16 -16.26
C SER A 617 -11.69 10.28 -16.21
N VAL A 618 -11.00 9.79 -17.24
CA VAL A 618 -9.53 9.83 -17.35
C VAL A 618 -9.13 10.83 -18.43
N ILE A 619 -8.44 11.90 -18.01
CA ILE A 619 -7.78 12.83 -18.92
C ILE A 619 -6.41 12.24 -19.26
N THR A 620 -6.12 12.08 -20.55
CA THR A 620 -4.86 11.52 -21.04
C THR A 620 -4.16 12.53 -21.94
N VAL A 621 -2.89 12.79 -21.66
CA VAL A 621 -2.00 13.62 -22.48
C VAL A 621 -1.01 12.71 -23.19
N THR A 622 -1.02 12.76 -24.51
CA THR A 622 -0.20 11.95 -25.39
C THR A 622 0.72 12.88 -26.17
N ARG A 623 2.03 12.60 -26.21
CA ARG A 623 2.90 13.16 -27.25
C ARG A 623 2.63 12.37 -28.52
N GLU A 624 2.26 13.03 -29.60
CA GLU A 624 2.08 12.41 -30.92
C GLU A 624 3.41 12.38 -31.71
N TYR A 625 4.29 13.35 -31.48
CA TYR A 625 5.61 13.42 -32.13
C TYR A 625 6.60 14.28 -31.32
N PRO A 626 7.93 13.99 -31.36
CA PRO A 626 8.52 12.72 -31.77
C PRO A 626 8.22 11.66 -30.70
N ASN A 627 8.23 10.37 -31.07
CA ASN A 627 8.07 9.27 -30.11
C ASN A 627 6.69 9.26 -29.43
N LYS A 628 5.71 8.66 -30.13
CA LYS A 628 4.31 8.69 -29.70
C LYS A 628 4.11 7.95 -28.39
N GLY A 629 3.38 8.57 -27.46
CA GLY A 629 2.72 7.88 -26.35
C GLY A 629 2.41 8.77 -25.15
N VAL A 630 1.90 8.13 -24.10
CA VAL A 630 1.25 8.81 -22.98
C VAL A 630 2.28 9.41 -22.03
N ILE A 631 2.26 10.74 -21.89
CA ILE A 631 3.18 11.50 -21.03
C ILE A 631 2.54 11.95 -19.71
N GLY A 632 1.22 11.83 -19.58
CA GLY A 632 0.55 11.98 -18.28
C GLY A 632 -0.93 11.68 -18.33
N GLN A 633 -1.49 11.35 -17.17
CA GLN A 633 -2.92 11.09 -16.99
C GLN A 633 -3.41 11.69 -15.67
N LEU A 634 -4.68 12.06 -15.63
CA LEU A 634 -5.37 12.52 -14.44
C LEU A 634 -6.77 11.88 -14.39
N THR A 635 -7.05 11.12 -13.35
CA THR A 635 -8.40 10.64 -13.06
C THR A 635 -9.18 11.74 -12.34
N VAL A 636 -10.30 12.13 -12.93
CA VAL A 636 -11.17 13.20 -12.43
C VAL A 636 -11.91 12.74 -11.18
N THR A 637 -11.80 13.49 -10.09
CA THR A 637 -12.56 13.25 -8.86
C THR A 637 -13.78 14.17 -8.77
N GLN A 638 -14.71 13.84 -7.87
CA GLN A 638 -15.84 14.73 -7.59
C GLN A 638 -15.35 16.08 -7.02
N ASP A 639 -14.37 16.07 -6.13
CA ASP A 639 -13.74 17.29 -5.59
C ASP A 639 -13.15 18.18 -6.68
N MET A 640 -12.52 17.61 -7.72
CA MET A 640 -12.01 18.36 -8.88
C MET A 640 -13.13 19.08 -9.63
N LEU A 641 -14.25 18.39 -9.88
CA LEU A 641 -15.43 18.96 -10.53
C LEU A 641 -16.11 20.02 -9.67
N ASP A 642 -15.99 19.91 -8.35
CA ASP A 642 -16.50 20.89 -7.40
C ASP A 642 -15.55 22.07 -7.17
N GLY A 643 -14.39 22.10 -7.84
CA GLY A 643 -13.36 23.12 -7.65
C GLY A 643 -12.63 23.00 -6.31
N ASN A 644 -12.85 21.91 -5.58
CA ASN A 644 -12.32 21.63 -4.25
C ASN A 644 -11.02 20.80 -4.28
N ASN A 645 -10.20 20.95 -5.31
CA ASN A 645 -8.88 20.30 -5.44
C ASN A 645 -8.03 20.35 -4.15
N PRO A 646 -7.38 19.26 -3.71
CA PRO A 646 -6.51 19.26 -2.52
C PRO A 646 -5.45 20.35 -2.54
N VAL A 647 -5.11 20.90 -1.36
CA VAL A 647 -4.10 21.96 -1.24
C VAL A 647 -2.70 21.36 -1.20
N MET A 648 -1.85 21.80 -2.11
CA MET A 648 -0.40 21.53 -2.11
C MET A 648 0.32 22.84 -1.75
N SER A 649 0.57 23.04 -0.45
CA SER A 649 1.30 24.22 0.02
C SER A 649 2.75 24.16 -0.49
N ASP A 650 3.14 25.14 -1.30
CA ASP A 650 4.49 25.31 -1.85
C ASP A 650 5.24 26.49 -1.21
N GLY A 651 4.60 27.14 -0.22
CA GLY A 651 5.12 28.34 0.43
C GLY A 651 4.88 29.64 -0.36
N SER A 652 4.18 29.62 -1.49
CA SER A 652 3.94 30.83 -2.30
C SER A 652 2.91 31.76 -1.68
N VAL A 653 1.93 31.23 -0.95
CA VAL A 653 0.95 32.01 -0.18
C VAL A 653 1.33 31.93 1.30
N LYS A 654 1.63 33.06 1.92
CA LYS A 654 2.01 33.15 3.34
C LYS A 654 0.79 33.38 4.24
N SER A 655 -0.17 34.17 3.77
CA SER A 655 -1.39 34.48 4.51
C SER A 655 -2.54 34.83 3.57
N MET A 656 -3.77 34.67 4.05
CA MET A 656 -5.00 35.12 3.38
C MET A 656 -5.95 35.70 4.42
N SER A 657 -6.65 36.79 4.07
CA SER A 657 -7.72 37.35 4.90
C SER A 657 -8.78 38.04 4.04
N VAL A 658 -9.93 38.36 4.67
CA VAL A 658 -10.99 39.13 4.03
C VAL A 658 -11.38 40.27 4.97
N SER A 659 -11.30 41.52 4.48
CA SER A 659 -11.64 42.71 5.28
C SER A 659 -12.67 43.57 4.59
N LYS A 660 -13.43 44.33 5.37
CA LYS A 660 -14.39 45.32 4.85
C LYS A 660 -13.81 46.72 4.83
N ILE A 661 -13.86 47.38 3.68
CA ILE A 661 -13.49 48.78 3.48
C ILE A 661 -14.74 49.52 3.02
N ASN A 662 -15.21 50.50 3.80
CA ASN A 662 -16.50 51.18 3.55
C ASN A 662 -17.69 50.20 3.38
N ASN A 663 -17.70 49.13 4.19
CA ASN A 663 -18.70 48.04 4.16
C ASN A 663 -18.68 47.13 2.90
N VAL A 664 -17.69 47.29 2.03
CA VAL A 664 -17.44 46.43 0.87
C VAL A 664 -16.35 45.41 1.21
N PRO A 665 -16.53 44.10 0.97
CA PRO A 665 -15.52 43.09 1.27
C PRO A 665 -14.43 43.02 0.20
N TYR A 666 -13.19 42.84 0.66
CA TYR A 666 -11.98 42.71 -0.16
C TYR A 666 -11.16 41.51 0.32
N VAL A 667 -10.56 40.78 -0.63
CA VAL A 667 -9.63 39.68 -0.32
C VAL A 667 -8.22 40.20 -0.30
N PHE A 668 -7.47 39.80 0.72
CA PHE A 668 -6.05 40.07 0.85
C PHE A 668 -5.31 38.73 0.81
N VAL A 669 -4.26 38.67 -0.01
CA VAL A 669 -3.37 37.51 -0.11
C VAL A 669 -1.94 37.98 -0.07
N ASP A 670 -1.21 37.52 0.94
CA ASP A 670 0.23 37.78 1.07
C ASP A 670 0.98 36.68 0.33
N PHE A 671 1.54 37.03 -0.83
CA PHE A 671 2.42 36.12 -1.55
C PHE A 671 3.87 36.29 -1.11
N ASP A 672 4.62 35.19 -1.16
CA ASP A 672 6.07 35.26 -1.20
C ASP A 672 6.52 36.05 -2.44
N LYS A 673 7.26 37.13 -2.22
CA LYS A 673 7.65 38.06 -3.29
C LYS A 673 8.52 37.39 -4.35
N GLU A 674 9.44 36.51 -3.97
CA GLU A 674 10.31 35.84 -4.95
C GLU A 674 9.53 34.85 -5.81
N MET A 675 8.56 34.15 -5.21
CA MET A 675 7.70 33.21 -5.94
C MET A 675 6.67 33.92 -6.83
N LEU A 676 6.10 35.04 -6.38
CA LEU A 676 5.17 35.82 -7.19
C LEU A 676 5.87 36.49 -8.38
N HIS A 677 7.14 36.88 -8.24
CA HIS A 677 7.95 37.51 -9.29
C HIS A 677 8.96 36.54 -9.93
N ASN A 678 8.66 35.24 -9.92
CA ASN A 678 9.58 34.20 -10.36
C ASN A 678 10.04 34.41 -11.81
N ALA A 679 11.36 34.45 -12.04
CA ALA A 679 11.98 34.60 -13.35
C ALA A 679 11.59 33.49 -14.35
N ASP A 680 11.15 32.33 -13.86
CA ASP A 680 10.66 31.21 -14.66
C ASP A 680 9.19 31.34 -15.06
N GLY A 681 8.53 32.43 -14.66
CA GLY A 681 7.14 32.77 -14.96
C GLY A 681 6.16 32.13 -13.99
N SER A 682 5.51 32.95 -13.17
CA SER A 682 4.44 32.52 -12.26
C SER A 682 3.07 32.98 -12.76
N SER A 683 2.01 32.23 -12.42
CA SER A 683 0.63 32.66 -12.62
C SER A 683 -0.24 32.09 -11.51
N TYR A 684 -1.02 32.94 -10.86
CA TYR A 684 -1.94 32.59 -9.78
C TYR A 684 -3.32 33.15 -10.05
N VAL A 685 -4.36 32.41 -9.68
CA VAL A 685 -5.77 32.78 -9.82
C VAL A 685 -6.49 32.57 -8.49
N ALA A 686 -7.23 33.58 -8.06
CA ALA A 686 -8.09 33.52 -6.89
C ALA A 686 -9.56 33.41 -7.30
N LYS A 687 -10.32 32.53 -6.64
CA LYS A 687 -11.76 32.30 -6.91
C LYS A 687 -12.54 31.81 -5.69
N VAL A 688 -13.86 31.89 -5.74
CA VAL A 688 -14.79 31.30 -4.75
C VAL A 688 -15.35 29.97 -5.26
N ILE A 689 -15.54 28.93 -4.43
CA ILE A 689 -15.90 27.57 -4.93
C ILE A 689 -17.16 26.91 -4.35
N ASN A 690 -17.72 27.37 -3.23
CA ASN A 690 -18.72 26.59 -2.46
C ASN A 690 -20.13 27.21 -2.36
N ASP A 691 -20.45 28.21 -3.18
CA ASP A 691 -21.81 28.72 -3.35
C ASP A 691 -22.32 28.29 -4.74
N ASP A 692 -23.45 27.57 -4.79
CA ASP A 692 -24.08 27.05 -6.00
C ASP A 692 -24.42 28.14 -7.03
N LYS A 693 -24.51 29.42 -6.62
CA LYS A 693 -24.73 30.57 -7.51
C LYS A 693 -23.44 31.28 -7.95
N LYS A 694 -22.31 30.98 -7.28
CA LYS A 694 -21.03 31.67 -7.45
C LYS A 694 -19.86 30.70 -7.65
N LYS A 695 -20.13 29.47 -8.11
CA LYS A 695 -19.15 28.39 -8.18
C LYS A 695 -18.04 28.72 -9.17
N GLY A 696 -16.81 28.84 -8.68
CA GLY A 696 -15.66 29.25 -9.47
C GLY A 696 -15.57 30.74 -9.75
N ASN A 697 -16.38 31.60 -9.12
CA ASN A 697 -16.39 33.05 -9.40
C ASN A 697 -15.01 33.66 -9.24
N TYR A 698 -14.54 34.33 -10.29
CA TYR A 698 -13.24 34.95 -10.34
C TYR A 698 -13.08 36.17 -9.42
N ILE A 699 -12.00 36.19 -8.65
CA ILE A 699 -11.62 37.29 -7.77
C ILE A 699 -10.54 38.13 -8.44
N PHE A 700 -9.32 37.59 -8.57
CA PHE A 700 -8.18 38.26 -9.21
C PHE A 700 -7.21 37.24 -9.81
N SER A 701 -6.26 37.69 -10.62
CA SER A 701 -5.11 36.89 -11.03
C SER A 701 -3.82 37.69 -10.98
N CYS A 702 -2.70 37.00 -10.81
CA CYS A 702 -1.37 37.58 -10.83
C CYS A 702 -0.47 36.77 -11.76
N ASP A 703 0.03 37.41 -12.80
CA ASP A 703 0.91 36.80 -13.80
C ASP A 703 2.28 37.48 -13.72
N ASN A 704 3.27 36.73 -13.24
CA ASN A 704 4.67 37.15 -13.09
C ASN A 704 4.81 38.51 -12.40
N GLY A 705 4.23 38.62 -11.21
CA GLY A 705 4.24 39.84 -10.40
C GLY A 705 3.27 40.93 -10.86
N LYS A 706 2.56 40.74 -11.98
CA LYS A 706 1.54 41.70 -12.43
C LYS A 706 0.13 41.18 -12.12
N CYS A 707 -0.56 41.86 -11.23
CA CYS A 707 -1.91 41.48 -10.82
C CYS A 707 -3.00 42.27 -11.56
N TYR A 708 -4.11 41.60 -11.82
CA TYR A 708 -5.31 42.12 -12.49
C TYR A 708 -6.51 42.00 -11.56
N TYR A 709 -7.46 42.93 -11.68
CA TYR A 709 -8.64 43.04 -10.79
C TYR A 709 -8.26 43.10 -9.30
N SER A 710 -7.13 43.74 -9.05
CA SER A 710 -6.48 43.85 -7.76
C SER A 710 -5.45 44.98 -7.81
N SER A 711 -5.04 45.40 -6.62
CA SER A 711 -3.89 46.26 -6.38
C SER A 711 -2.85 45.49 -5.57
N MET A 712 -1.58 45.79 -5.79
CA MET A 712 -0.48 45.10 -5.10
C MET A 712 0.40 46.11 -4.37
N THR A 713 0.77 45.78 -3.14
CA THR A 713 1.74 46.52 -2.34
C THR A 713 2.86 45.57 -1.93
N GLU A 714 4.10 45.99 -2.08
CA GLU A 714 5.26 45.17 -1.72
C GLU A 714 5.91 45.69 -0.43
N LYS A 715 6.18 44.79 0.50
CA LYS A 715 6.93 45.09 1.73
C LYS A 715 7.81 43.90 2.11
N ASP A 716 9.10 44.16 2.35
CA ASP A 716 10.11 43.14 2.69
C ASP A 716 10.09 41.97 1.68
N ALA A 717 9.85 40.74 2.16
CA ALA A 717 9.76 39.51 1.35
C ALA A 717 8.32 39.17 0.90
N ILE A 718 7.35 40.09 1.08
CA ILE A 718 5.92 39.86 0.81
C ILE A 718 5.41 40.80 -0.29
N SER A 719 4.66 40.22 -1.23
CA SER A 719 3.80 40.94 -2.17
C SER A 719 2.34 40.75 -1.75
N GLN A 720 1.77 41.76 -1.09
CA GLN A 720 0.38 41.74 -0.66
C GLN A 720 -0.54 42.16 -1.81
N VAL A 721 -1.45 41.28 -2.18
CA VAL A 721 -2.44 41.50 -3.24
C VAL A 721 -3.80 41.72 -2.61
N LYS A 722 -4.38 42.89 -2.89
CA LYS A 722 -5.74 43.27 -2.49
C LYS A 722 -6.65 43.22 -3.72
N SER A 723 -7.72 42.43 -3.69
CA SER A 723 -8.69 42.37 -4.79
C SER A 723 -9.35 43.73 -5.09
N ASP A 724 -10.02 43.86 -6.23
CA ASP A 724 -11.04 44.89 -6.41
C ASP A 724 -12.30 44.56 -5.57
N GLU A 725 -13.31 45.43 -5.61
CA GLU A 725 -14.61 45.20 -4.97
C GLU A 725 -15.23 43.89 -5.49
N LYS A 726 -15.52 42.96 -4.57
CA LYS A 726 -16.12 41.66 -4.88
C LYS A 726 -17.25 41.37 -3.89
N ASP A 727 -18.27 40.66 -4.36
CA ASP A 727 -19.38 40.21 -3.51
C ASP A 727 -19.00 38.92 -2.78
N ILE A 728 -18.41 39.05 -1.59
CA ILE A 728 -17.91 37.93 -0.76
C ILE A 728 -18.67 37.87 0.58
N SER A 729 -19.12 36.66 0.93
CA SER A 729 -19.93 36.40 2.13
C SER A 729 -19.26 35.45 3.13
N ILE A 730 -19.67 35.55 4.39
CA ILE A 730 -19.27 34.57 5.43
C ILE A 730 -19.80 33.19 5.02
N GLY A 731 -18.95 32.17 5.14
CA GLY A 731 -19.21 30.80 4.72
C GLY A 731 -18.68 30.47 3.32
N GLU A 732 -18.31 31.47 2.51
CA GLU A 732 -17.70 31.21 1.20
C GLU A 732 -16.25 30.73 1.36
N THR A 733 -15.80 29.87 0.45
CA THR A 733 -14.43 29.32 0.39
C THR A 733 -13.69 29.95 -0.76
N ILE A 734 -12.61 30.67 -0.44
CA ILE A 734 -11.68 31.25 -1.39
C ILE A 734 -10.56 30.25 -1.64
N VAL A 735 -10.19 30.07 -2.91
CA VAL A 735 -9.12 29.19 -3.37
C VAL A 735 -8.12 29.99 -4.19
N ILE A 736 -6.84 29.74 -3.93
CA ILE A 736 -5.74 30.22 -4.77
C ILE A 736 -5.19 29.03 -5.54
N GLU A 737 -5.34 29.06 -6.86
CA GLU A 737 -4.75 28.11 -7.79
C GLU A 737 -3.53 28.73 -8.44
N ARG A 738 -2.40 28.04 -8.34
CA ARG A 738 -1.24 28.29 -9.19
C ARG A 738 -1.53 27.67 -10.55
N VAL A 739 -1.52 28.50 -11.58
CA VAL A 739 -1.65 28.07 -12.98
C VAL A 739 -0.27 27.74 -13.55
N SER A 740 0.81 28.39 -13.10
CA SER A 740 2.19 28.09 -13.49
C SER A 740 3.19 28.63 -12.45
N PRO A 741 4.38 28.02 -12.28
CA PRO A 741 4.77 26.71 -12.84
C PRO A 741 4.02 25.57 -12.15
N ASN A 742 3.83 24.43 -12.82
CA ASN A 742 3.15 23.23 -12.26
C ASN A 742 1.76 23.52 -11.64
N PRO A 743 0.66 23.37 -12.39
CA PRO A 743 -0.67 23.73 -11.93
C PRO A 743 -1.11 23.00 -10.65
N ALA A 744 -1.58 23.74 -9.64
CA ALA A 744 -2.02 23.18 -8.36
C ALA A 744 -2.91 24.16 -7.59
N THR A 745 -3.73 23.65 -6.65
CA THR A 745 -4.29 24.51 -5.60
C THR A 745 -3.25 24.70 -4.50
N VAL A 746 -2.85 25.94 -4.23
CA VAL A 746 -1.76 26.25 -3.28
C VAL A 746 -2.24 26.82 -1.95
N ALA A 747 -3.46 27.38 -1.92
CA ALA A 747 -4.07 27.83 -0.68
C ALA A 747 -5.60 27.80 -0.74
N LYS A 748 -6.24 27.66 0.42
CA LYS A 748 -7.68 27.76 0.60
C LYS A 748 -8.01 28.42 1.94
N MET A 749 -9.11 29.16 1.98
CA MET A 749 -9.62 29.76 3.20
C MET A 749 -11.15 29.78 3.17
N VAL A 750 -11.79 29.35 4.25
CA VAL A 750 -13.22 29.59 4.50
C VAL A 750 -13.35 30.95 5.18
N VAL A 751 -14.19 31.83 4.65
CA VAL A 751 -14.46 33.14 5.23
C VAL A 751 -15.33 32.97 6.47
N THR A 752 -14.74 33.04 7.66
CA THR A 752 -15.46 32.85 8.93
C THR A 752 -15.82 34.18 9.61
N SER A 753 -15.12 35.25 9.26
CA SER A 753 -15.37 36.62 9.74
C SER A 753 -14.80 37.64 8.73
N PHE A 754 -15.14 38.91 8.90
CA PHE A 754 -14.48 40.02 8.20
C PHE A 754 -13.51 40.69 9.15
N GLU A 755 -12.22 40.69 8.82
CA GLU A 755 -11.21 41.39 9.58
C GLU A 755 -11.35 42.91 9.37
N PRO A 756 -10.91 43.74 10.33
CA PRO A 756 -10.79 45.18 10.10
C PRO A 756 -9.87 45.48 8.89
N GLU A 757 -10.10 46.60 8.19
CA GLU A 757 -9.27 47.03 7.06
C GLU A 757 -7.78 47.06 7.47
N PRO A 758 -6.88 46.37 6.73
CA PRO A 758 -5.45 46.43 7.01
C PRO A 758 -4.99 47.88 6.84
N GLN A 759 -4.65 48.51 7.97
CA GLN A 759 -4.18 49.89 7.99
C GLN A 759 -2.78 49.93 7.36
N PRO A 760 -2.42 51.00 6.60
CA PRO A 760 -1.03 51.19 6.21
C PRO A 760 -0.20 51.16 7.48
N GLU A 761 0.84 50.33 7.48
CA GLU A 761 1.62 50.13 8.69
C GLU A 761 2.07 51.49 9.25
N PRO A 762 1.70 51.83 10.49
CA PRO A 762 2.48 52.81 11.21
C PRO A 762 3.93 52.30 11.23
N ALA A 763 4.89 53.21 11.01
CA ALA A 763 6.32 52.91 11.10
C ALA A 763 6.58 51.89 12.23
N PRO A 764 7.35 50.83 11.96
CA PRO A 764 7.23 49.55 12.64
C PRO A 764 7.14 49.73 14.14
N GLN A 765 5.96 49.46 14.70
CA GLN A 765 5.90 49.07 16.08
C GLN A 765 6.28 47.59 16.14
N PRO A 766 7.21 47.22 17.05
CA PRO A 766 7.62 45.83 17.20
C PRO A 766 6.41 44.96 17.53
N ASP A 767 6.47 43.68 17.13
CA ASP A 767 5.54 42.62 17.52
C ASP A 767 5.07 42.78 18.97
N PRO A 768 3.88 42.29 19.37
CA PRO A 768 3.50 42.28 20.78
C PRO A 768 4.56 41.46 21.52
N VAL A 769 5.52 42.19 22.09
CA VAL A 769 6.58 41.63 22.91
C VAL A 769 5.81 40.98 24.02
N LYS A 770 5.83 39.65 24.08
CA LYS A 770 5.46 38.95 25.30
C LYS A 770 6.33 39.57 26.38
N GLU A 771 5.73 40.42 27.20
CA GLU A 771 6.45 41.29 28.10
C GLU A 771 7.17 40.37 29.10
N VAL A 772 8.48 40.24 28.97
CA VAL A 772 9.28 39.50 29.95
C VAL A 772 9.16 40.25 31.27
N LYS A 773 8.44 39.67 32.22
CA LYS A 773 8.16 40.26 33.54
C LYS A 773 9.31 40.02 34.52
N ALA A 774 10.04 38.92 34.37
CA ALA A 774 11.30 38.70 35.05
C ALA A 774 12.22 37.77 34.25
N VAL A 775 13.52 37.78 34.58
CA VAL A 775 14.48 36.76 34.13
C VAL A 775 15.13 36.12 35.33
N LEU A 776 15.04 34.79 35.41
CA LEU A 776 15.63 33.96 36.46
C LEU A 776 16.95 33.37 35.96
N TYR A 777 17.96 33.28 36.82
CA TYR A 777 19.27 32.72 36.49
C TYR A 777 19.69 31.67 37.50
N VAL A 778 20.28 30.58 37.01
CA VAL A 778 20.68 29.47 37.88
C VAL A 778 21.91 29.77 38.73
N ASN A 779 22.73 30.76 38.34
CA ASN A 779 23.88 31.20 39.15
C ASN A 779 23.73 32.65 39.61
N ALA A 780 24.54 33.05 40.60
CA ALA A 780 24.67 34.44 41.01
C ALA A 780 25.22 35.33 39.88
N ASN A 781 25.05 36.64 40.04
CA ASN A 781 25.44 37.71 39.14
C ASN A 781 24.85 37.60 37.72
N TYR A 782 23.67 37.00 37.59
CA TYR A 782 22.94 36.85 36.32
C TYR A 782 23.69 36.02 35.29
N THR A 783 24.33 34.94 35.76
CA THR A 783 25.12 34.03 34.92
C THR A 783 24.53 32.62 34.90
N GLY A 784 25.02 31.77 34.00
CA GLY A 784 24.47 30.42 33.77
C GLY A 784 23.20 30.44 32.92
N SER A 785 22.50 29.31 32.89
CA SER A 785 21.21 29.18 32.22
C SER A 785 20.20 30.20 32.76
N SER A 786 19.42 30.79 31.86
CA SER A 786 18.38 31.77 32.22
C SER A 786 17.00 31.37 31.70
N LEU A 787 15.95 31.76 32.43
CA LEU A 787 14.56 31.62 32.03
C LEU A 787 13.91 33.01 31.99
N SER A 788 13.44 33.43 30.81
CA SER A 788 12.58 34.60 30.65
C SER A 788 11.16 34.23 31.01
N VAL A 789 10.55 34.95 31.94
CA VAL A 789 9.23 34.67 32.49
C VAL A 789 8.26 35.75 32.03
N GLU A 790 7.26 35.36 31.25
CA GLU A 790 6.30 36.26 30.59
C GLU A 790 4.96 36.35 31.34
N GLY A 791 4.74 35.48 32.32
CA GLY A 791 3.49 35.36 33.09
C GLY A 791 3.65 34.46 34.31
N ASP A 792 2.56 34.21 35.03
CA ASP A 792 2.59 33.39 36.24
C ASP A 792 2.96 31.94 35.91
N ILE A 793 3.94 31.37 36.62
CA ILE A 793 4.36 29.98 36.46
C ILE A 793 4.08 29.22 37.76
N PRO A 794 3.10 28.30 37.78
CA PRO A 794 2.75 27.55 38.99
C PRO A 794 3.77 26.46 39.32
N GLN A 795 4.59 26.00 38.37
CA GLN A 795 5.59 24.97 38.58
C GLN A 795 6.83 25.23 37.72
N LEU A 796 7.92 25.71 38.31
CA LEU A 796 9.15 26.01 37.57
C LEU A 796 9.83 24.75 37.00
N ILE A 797 9.57 23.57 37.57
CA ILE A 797 10.09 22.29 37.06
C ILE A 797 9.69 22.02 35.60
N THR A 798 8.50 22.48 35.19
CA THR A 798 7.98 22.29 33.81
C THR A 798 8.66 23.21 32.78
N HIS A 799 9.49 24.15 33.22
CA HIS A 799 10.16 25.14 32.38
C HIS A 799 11.68 24.98 32.49
N ASN A 800 12.24 24.08 31.67
CA ASN A 800 13.67 23.76 31.62
C ASN A 800 14.27 23.35 32.99
N ASN A 801 13.50 22.71 33.87
CA ASN A 801 13.93 22.30 35.22
C ASN A 801 14.46 23.46 36.09
N PHE A 802 13.86 24.65 36.01
CA PHE A 802 14.23 25.82 36.84
C PHE A 802 13.79 25.72 38.31
N ASN A 803 13.40 24.53 38.78
CA ASN A 803 12.99 24.28 40.16
C ASN A 803 14.18 24.21 41.10
N ASP A 804 14.13 24.95 42.22
CA ASP A 804 15.16 24.92 43.28
C ASP A 804 16.59 25.21 42.78
N VAL A 805 16.72 25.91 41.65
CA VAL A 805 18.04 26.22 41.06
C VAL A 805 18.25 27.72 40.83
N VAL A 806 17.27 28.57 41.12
CA VAL A 806 17.37 30.01 40.89
C VAL A 806 18.25 30.67 41.95
N SER A 807 19.33 31.32 41.51
CA SER A 807 20.31 31.98 42.39
C SER A 807 20.41 33.50 42.17
N SER A 808 19.89 34.03 41.06
CA SER A 808 19.73 35.48 40.86
C SER A 808 18.55 35.81 39.94
N LEU A 809 17.99 37.01 40.05
CA LEU A 809 16.88 37.43 39.19
C LEU A 809 16.86 38.93 38.89
N LYS A 810 16.20 39.28 37.80
CA LYS A 810 15.85 40.66 37.43
C LYS A 810 14.36 40.75 37.20
N VAL A 811 13.69 41.73 37.82
CA VAL A 811 12.27 41.98 37.60
C VAL A 811 12.09 43.23 36.75
N THR A 812 11.24 43.14 35.74
CA THR A 812 10.97 44.22 34.81
C THR A 812 10.16 45.33 35.50
N PRO A 813 10.50 46.62 35.30
CA PRO A 813 9.73 47.74 35.85
C PRO A 813 8.23 47.65 35.54
N GLY A 814 7.38 47.92 36.53
CA GLY A 814 5.91 47.83 36.39
C GLY A 814 5.31 46.50 36.87
N TRP A 815 6.15 45.55 37.30
CA TRP A 815 5.73 44.27 37.85
C TRP A 815 6.44 43.98 39.17
N THR A 816 5.69 43.53 40.16
CA THR A 816 6.24 42.87 41.35
C THR A 816 6.18 41.35 41.15
N ALA A 817 7.32 40.68 41.24
CA ALA A 817 7.44 39.24 41.19
C ALA A 817 7.41 38.65 42.60
N GLN A 818 6.42 37.81 42.89
CA GLN A 818 6.35 37.00 44.10
C GLN A 818 6.93 35.62 43.79
N VAL A 819 8.09 35.30 44.36
CA VAL A 819 8.78 34.02 44.13
C VAL A 819 8.62 33.14 45.36
N TYR A 820 8.04 31.96 45.17
CA TYR A 820 7.62 31.04 46.22
C TYR A 820 8.55 29.83 46.31
N GLU A 821 8.72 29.32 47.53
CA GLU A 821 9.54 28.14 47.77
C GLU A 821 8.88 26.83 47.33
N ASP A 822 7.54 26.79 47.33
CA ASP A 822 6.77 25.64 46.90
C ASP A 822 6.07 25.92 45.56
N GLU A 823 5.65 24.84 44.90
CA GLU A 823 4.81 24.91 43.71
C GLU A 823 3.41 25.50 44.01
N HIS A 824 2.76 26.01 42.97
CA HIS A 824 1.41 26.57 42.97
C HIS A 824 1.23 27.76 43.93
N TYR A 825 2.27 28.60 44.05
CA TYR A 825 2.29 29.85 44.82
C TYR A 825 2.05 29.64 46.33
N LYS A 826 2.65 28.59 46.90
CA LYS A 826 2.52 28.20 48.31
C LYS A 826 3.86 28.37 49.06
N GLY A 827 3.81 28.27 50.38
CA GLY A 827 5.01 28.36 51.23
C GLY A 827 5.51 29.79 51.45
N TYR A 828 6.72 29.91 52.00
CA TYR A 828 7.43 31.19 52.14
C TYR A 828 7.75 31.78 50.76
N HIS A 829 7.58 33.09 50.62
CA HIS A 829 7.89 33.81 49.38
C HIS A 829 8.61 35.13 49.67
N LEU A 830 9.30 35.62 48.65
CA LEU A 830 9.87 36.96 48.60
C LEU A 830 9.25 37.75 47.46
N ASP A 831 8.95 39.01 47.74
CA ASP A 831 8.51 39.98 46.74
C ASP A 831 9.71 40.75 46.22
N PHE A 832 9.82 40.83 44.89
CA PHE A 832 10.84 41.57 44.18
C PHE A 832 10.17 42.61 43.29
N LYS A 833 10.46 43.89 43.53
CA LYS A 833 9.76 44.99 42.87
C LYS A 833 10.27 45.22 41.45
N GLY A 834 9.45 45.85 40.62
CA GLY A 834 9.84 46.19 39.26
C GLY A 834 11.08 47.08 39.22
N GLY A 835 12.08 46.68 38.43
CA GLY A 835 13.38 47.35 38.35
C GLY A 835 14.41 46.86 39.38
N GLU A 836 14.04 45.93 40.25
CA GLU A 836 14.95 45.33 41.21
C GLU A 836 15.85 44.30 40.54
N ASN A 837 17.15 44.52 40.68
CA ASN A 837 18.21 43.62 40.22
C ASN A 837 18.78 42.92 41.45
N VAL A 838 18.55 41.61 41.58
CA VAL A 838 19.03 40.82 42.72
C VAL A 838 20.17 39.91 42.25
N PRO A 839 21.44 40.34 42.42
CA PRO A 839 22.57 39.60 41.88
C PRO A 839 22.86 38.31 42.65
N ASP A 840 22.34 38.17 43.87
CA ASP A 840 22.55 36.97 44.67
C ASP A 840 21.39 36.79 45.67
N LEU A 841 20.65 35.70 45.52
CA LEU A 841 19.55 35.33 46.41
C LEU A 841 20.03 34.74 47.75
N LYS A 842 21.30 34.34 47.84
CA LYS A 842 21.92 33.90 49.09
C LYS A 842 21.93 35.01 50.14
N GLY A 843 22.11 36.26 49.70
CA GLY A 843 21.99 37.44 50.55
C GLY A 843 20.59 37.66 51.14
N ARG A 844 19.58 36.95 50.64
CA ARG A 844 18.19 36.97 51.13
C ARG A 844 17.72 35.63 51.70
N ASN A 845 18.63 34.68 51.94
CA ASN A 845 18.35 33.32 52.40
C ASN A 845 17.33 32.56 51.50
N PHE A 846 17.33 32.84 50.19
CA PHE A 846 16.35 32.29 49.24
C PHE A 846 17.01 31.70 47.97
N ASP A 847 18.30 31.42 48.06
CA ASP A 847 19.09 30.79 47.00
C ASP A 847 18.61 29.37 46.73
N ASN A 848 18.44 28.98 45.46
CA ASN A 848 18.11 27.60 45.06
C ASN A 848 16.83 27.05 45.71
N ARG A 849 15.83 27.91 45.91
CA ARG A 849 14.56 27.54 46.56
C ARG A 849 13.33 27.86 45.73
N ALA A 850 13.45 28.53 44.58
CA ALA A 850 12.29 28.97 43.82
C ALA A 850 11.61 27.77 43.12
N SER A 851 10.33 27.54 43.42
CA SER A 851 9.53 26.49 42.78
C SER A 851 8.29 27.03 42.03
N SER A 852 7.83 28.25 42.33
CA SER A 852 6.82 28.94 41.52
C SER A 852 6.96 30.47 41.58
N ILE A 853 6.39 31.18 40.61
CA ILE A 853 6.51 32.64 40.49
C ILE A 853 5.21 33.27 39.97
N LYS A 854 4.74 34.32 40.65
CA LYS A 854 3.52 35.05 40.32
C LYS A 854 3.80 36.54 40.16
N PHE A 855 3.10 37.21 39.25
CA PHE A 855 3.28 38.64 39.01
C PHE A 855 2.06 39.46 39.43
N ILE A 856 2.33 40.58 40.09
CA ILE A 856 1.37 41.62 40.38
C ILE A 856 1.77 42.84 39.57
N LYS A 857 0.81 43.48 38.88
CA LYS A 857 1.06 44.73 38.19
C LYS A 857 1.16 45.85 39.22
N ASP A 858 2.26 46.59 39.20
CA ASP A 858 2.43 47.76 40.07
C ASP A 858 1.51 48.88 39.54
N ASN A 859 0.71 49.48 40.44
CA ASN A 859 -0.25 50.56 40.09
C ASN A 859 0.43 51.90 39.84
#